data_AF-A0A1Q8CT15-F1
#
_entry.id   AF-A0A1Q8CT15-F1
#
_cell.length_a   1.000
_cell.length_b   1.000
_cell.length_c   1.000
_cell.angle_alpha   90.00
_cell.angle_beta   90.00
_cell.angle_gamma   90.00
#
_symmetry.space_group_name_H-M   'P 1'
#
loop_
_entity.id
_entity.type
_entity.pdbx_description
1 polymer ?
#
loop_
_entity_poly.entity_id
_entity_poly.type
_entity_poly.pdbx_seq_one_letter_code
_entity_poly.pdbx_strand_id
1 'polypeptide(L)'
;MPDGQCARRDSDSRGWGDTVTSETDAGRRRMRTLGDLAQRIAGCTEVDQVGAVAASTLAADPADLPFAQVYLCQGADLRLVAVVPDSGIPATAPPALTEVLTEELPTTLPAGLFTDVAEPGARALALPLADGPDVLGVLVAGLNPHLELAGAYREFLDLLAAALAAGIQNAAAHQAGRQRIEVLEELDRAKTDLFANASHELRTPLTLVSAPAEEALADTDDPLPPAQRERIRLVRRNAARLRRLLNNILDFTRISGGGLRADLVATELAELTSAVAAAFAPAVERGGLRFNVDCPPLPRMVFVDREMWERIVLNLLSNALKFTLAGSITIRLAGDDDVVRLTVEDTGIGIPEDQIPLVFQRFHRVQGNVGRTREGAGIGLALVHELVGLHGGTVSLASEAGSGSTFEVRIPYGSGAMTSAAPEPAWVREVHLAEALGWMPDSPAPPVGPGAAAPVLVVEDNAELRGYLVRLLSPQWAVRSAADGEAALALAKAVKPALVLTDVGMPHMDGLALLNALREDPATQDVPIILLSAQAGAEATANALHAGADDYLVKPFSSVELLARVRSTIELARLRAHHSEREAVQARFATRLAGATDVGEVLAIAGEHLGASWRTSSVVVASWSATGHPTVVQGPTWEALPAHIREVLGELRRHVGPAVLARPADPLTGEGAGIGATVEVVGDDTAVWLELPATHAVTSADRDLLRALGAQLGLALSRARSYQQQRTVAVTLQRSILGPASPPGRGFAVRYEPAHRPLEVGGDWYDIVDLPDGGTGLVVGDCVGRGLPAAAVMGQLRSACRALLLQDTSPAQVLSVLDGFAGMLEGGLCTTVLCAYLSPTGTLTYSSAGHPPGILIDVDGVPTLLDRATSVPLAVRGRNPRREATVSLTPGSTLMLYTDGLVERSGVVIDTGIEAVVSVLAAGRRMPEEALVDRVLGAASSRIGSDDVAVLLYRHAAKGTARFARSFPADATELRPARLALQAWLAAREVDQDVVERAVLAAAEAWTNAAEHGYGLDRGCTVYTTATVHEGTLEIAVSDLGGWRTPGPPSNRGRGILLMKGLCDTVAIEATEEGTTVHLTLSTTAPNDEAKT
;
A
#
# COMPACT_ATOMS: atom_id res chain seq x y z
N MET A 1 -53.68 -1.30 -75.10
CA MET A 1 -54.79 -0.79 -75.93
C MET A 1 -54.95 0.70 -75.64
N PRO A 2 -55.20 1.55 -76.65
CA PRO A 2 -54.35 2.71 -76.95
C PRO A 2 -55.07 4.09 -76.87
N ASP A 3 -54.36 5.11 -77.39
CA ASP A 3 -54.77 6.45 -77.86
C ASP A 3 -54.60 7.62 -76.85
N GLY A 4 -54.05 8.80 -77.18
CA GLY A 4 -53.57 9.38 -78.43
C GLY A 4 -53.95 10.86 -78.57
N GLN A 5 -53.02 11.69 -79.07
CA GLN A 5 -53.13 13.06 -79.67
C GLN A 5 -53.12 14.31 -78.75
N CYS A 6 -52.62 15.52 -79.09
CA CYS A 6 -51.59 16.13 -79.96
C CYS A 6 -52.06 17.57 -80.28
N ALA A 7 -51.25 18.63 -80.06
CA ALA A 7 -51.37 19.94 -80.76
C ALA A 7 -50.10 20.83 -80.61
N ARG A 8 -49.82 21.66 -81.63
CA ARG A 8 -48.54 22.34 -81.97
C ARG A 8 -48.53 23.87 -81.72
N ARG A 9 -47.29 24.41 -81.55
CA ARG A 9 -46.59 25.65 -82.02
C ARG A 9 -47.28 27.03 -82.13
N ASP A 10 -46.57 28.13 -81.78
CA ASP A 10 -45.79 29.02 -82.70
C ASP A 10 -45.10 30.20 -81.98
N SER A 11 -44.06 30.77 -82.62
CA SER A 11 -43.06 31.76 -82.19
C SER A 11 -43.20 33.13 -82.87
N ASP A 12 -42.71 34.24 -82.29
CA ASP A 12 -42.28 35.43 -83.08
C ASP A 12 -41.32 36.41 -82.38
N SER A 13 -40.55 37.14 -83.18
CA SER A 13 -39.33 37.92 -82.87
C SER A 13 -39.48 39.44 -83.09
N ARG A 14 -38.68 40.31 -82.43
CA ARG A 14 -38.38 41.72 -82.85
C ARG A 14 -37.26 42.42 -82.03
N GLY A 15 -36.44 43.24 -82.71
CA GLY A 15 -35.15 43.82 -82.25
C GLY A 15 -35.12 45.27 -81.71
N TRP A 16 -33.88 45.71 -81.37
CA TRP A 16 -33.44 46.90 -80.63
C TRP A 16 -33.22 48.20 -81.46
N GLY A 17 -33.26 49.37 -80.81
CA GLY A 17 -32.86 50.69 -81.35
C GLY A 17 -32.39 51.69 -80.27
N ASP A 18 -31.37 52.49 -80.59
CA ASP A 18 -30.58 53.41 -79.74
C ASP A 18 -31.33 54.58 -79.08
N THR A 19 -30.99 54.91 -77.82
CA THR A 19 -31.28 56.21 -77.18
C THR A 19 -30.14 56.66 -76.24
N VAL A 20 -29.51 57.80 -76.52
CA VAL A 20 -28.54 58.45 -75.63
C VAL A 20 -29.28 58.98 -74.39
N THR A 21 -29.05 58.36 -73.23
CA THR A 21 -29.72 58.70 -71.96
C THR A 21 -28.89 59.68 -71.12
N SER A 22 -29.55 60.65 -70.48
CA SER A 22 -28.90 61.59 -69.56
C SER A 22 -28.49 60.89 -68.25
N GLU A 23 -27.38 61.29 -67.63
CA GLU A 23 -26.85 60.68 -66.39
C GLU A 23 -27.88 60.64 -65.25
N THR A 24 -28.77 61.64 -65.20
CA THR A 24 -29.90 61.72 -64.25
C THR A 24 -31.00 60.67 -64.49
N ASP A 25 -31.25 60.30 -65.75
CA ASP A 25 -32.25 59.28 -66.10
C ASP A 25 -31.71 57.87 -65.83
N ALA A 26 -30.40 57.65 -66.03
CA ALA A 26 -29.72 56.39 -65.68
C ALA A 26 -29.76 56.14 -64.16
N GLY A 27 -29.49 57.18 -63.33
CA GLY A 27 -29.60 57.07 -61.88
C GLY A 27 -31.01 56.70 -61.40
N ARG A 28 -32.06 57.26 -62.01
CA ARG A 28 -33.46 56.95 -61.67
C ARG A 28 -33.86 55.52 -62.04
N ARG A 29 -33.38 54.98 -63.17
CA ARG A 29 -33.63 53.58 -63.55
C ARG A 29 -32.98 52.61 -62.56
N ARG A 30 -31.70 52.79 -62.27
CA ARG A 30 -30.95 51.96 -61.30
C ARG A 30 -31.59 51.92 -59.92
N MET A 31 -32.02 53.08 -59.40
CA MET A 31 -32.71 53.16 -58.11
C MET A 31 -34.06 52.42 -58.11
N ARG A 32 -34.81 52.50 -59.22
CA ARG A 32 -36.05 51.75 -59.39
C ARG A 32 -35.81 50.25 -59.41
N THR A 33 -34.80 49.78 -60.15
CA THR A 33 -34.43 48.37 -60.23
C THR A 33 -34.05 47.82 -58.84
N LEU A 34 -33.27 48.56 -58.05
CA LEU A 34 -32.95 48.17 -56.66
C LEU A 34 -34.19 48.13 -55.75
N GLY A 35 -35.07 49.14 -55.85
CA GLY A 35 -36.29 49.20 -55.05
C GLY A 35 -37.26 48.06 -55.35
N ASP A 36 -37.50 47.80 -56.65
CA ASP A 36 -38.37 46.71 -57.12
C ASP A 36 -37.80 45.34 -56.70
N LEU A 37 -36.47 45.18 -56.75
CA LEU A 37 -35.79 43.96 -56.31
C LEU A 37 -35.96 43.72 -54.80
N ALA A 38 -35.62 44.71 -53.99
CA ALA A 38 -35.72 44.61 -52.52
C ALA A 38 -37.16 44.33 -52.05
N GLN A 39 -38.15 45.00 -52.65
CA GLN A 39 -39.55 44.81 -52.29
C GLN A 39 -40.05 43.39 -52.62
N ARG A 40 -39.69 42.86 -53.80
CA ARG A 40 -40.16 41.53 -54.23
C ARG A 40 -39.44 40.40 -53.49
N ILE A 41 -38.18 40.60 -53.16
CA ILE A 41 -37.37 39.63 -52.39
C ILE A 41 -37.87 39.51 -50.95
N ALA A 42 -38.33 40.60 -50.32
CA ALA A 42 -38.82 40.57 -48.95
C ALA A 42 -40.01 39.61 -48.70
N GLY A 43 -40.76 39.25 -49.75
CA GLY A 43 -41.86 38.28 -49.68
C GLY A 43 -41.45 36.82 -49.94
N CYS A 44 -40.19 36.54 -50.23
CA CYS A 44 -39.71 35.19 -50.53
C CYS A 44 -39.43 34.42 -49.25
N THR A 45 -39.97 33.21 -49.13
CA THR A 45 -39.73 32.32 -47.97
C THR A 45 -38.79 31.17 -48.30
N GLU A 46 -38.45 31.00 -49.57
CA GLU A 46 -37.58 29.93 -50.07
C GLU A 46 -36.46 30.52 -50.94
N VAL A 47 -35.25 29.97 -50.84
CA VAL A 47 -34.06 30.51 -51.52
C VAL A 47 -34.20 30.49 -53.04
N ASP A 48 -34.84 29.45 -53.60
CA ASP A 48 -35.09 29.37 -55.05
C ASP A 48 -36.06 30.45 -55.55
N GLN A 49 -36.98 30.93 -54.71
CA GLN A 49 -37.88 32.03 -55.07
C GLN A 49 -37.12 33.34 -55.22
N VAL A 50 -36.10 33.57 -54.39
CA VAL A 50 -35.26 34.77 -54.45
C VAL A 50 -34.53 34.84 -55.80
N GLY A 51 -33.98 33.71 -56.27
CA GLY A 51 -33.32 33.63 -57.59
C GLY A 51 -34.27 33.91 -58.76
N ALA A 52 -35.48 33.34 -58.74
CA ALA A 52 -36.50 33.59 -59.77
C ALA A 52 -36.96 35.07 -59.79
N VAL A 53 -37.16 35.67 -58.62
CA VAL A 53 -37.51 37.09 -58.48
C VAL A 53 -36.37 37.98 -58.98
N ALA A 54 -35.12 37.64 -58.65
CA ALA A 54 -33.94 38.32 -59.15
C ALA A 54 -33.87 38.29 -60.68
N ALA A 55 -33.97 37.11 -61.29
CA ALA A 55 -33.95 36.96 -62.75
C ALA A 55 -34.99 37.86 -63.44
N SER A 56 -36.24 37.80 -62.99
CA SER A 56 -37.33 38.59 -63.61
C SER A 56 -37.19 40.11 -63.40
N THR A 57 -36.56 40.55 -62.31
CA THR A 57 -36.38 41.98 -62.02
C THR A 57 -35.19 42.56 -62.77
N LEU A 58 -34.07 41.83 -62.85
CA LEU A 58 -32.87 42.25 -63.56
C LEU A 58 -33.07 42.26 -65.08
N ALA A 59 -33.93 41.39 -65.62
CA ALA A 59 -34.30 41.39 -67.03
C ALA A 59 -35.01 42.67 -67.50
N ALA A 60 -35.56 43.47 -66.59
CA ALA A 60 -36.29 44.68 -66.93
C ALA A 60 -35.38 45.87 -67.30
N ASP A 61 -34.06 45.79 -67.06
CA ASP A 61 -33.11 46.89 -67.28
C ASP A 61 -31.86 46.48 -68.11
N PRO A 62 -32.04 46.05 -69.38
CA PRO A 62 -30.94 45.58 -70.22
C PRO A 62 -29.95 46.67 -70.64
N ALA A 63 -30.32 47.94 -70.46
CA ALA A 63 -29.48 49.08 -70.80
C ALA A 63 -28.33 49.25 -69.80
N ASP A 64 -28.55 48.95 -68.52
CA ASP A 64 -27.54 49.07 -67.47
C ASP A 64 -26.93 47.70 -67.09
N LEU A 65 -27.65 46.60 -67.34
CA LEU A 65 -27.21 45.21 -67.13
C LEU A 65 -27.46 44.36 -68.39
N PRO A 66 -26.49 44.26 -69.32
CA PRO A 66 -26.64 43.47 -70.54
C PRO A 66 -26.95 41.99 -70.27
N PHE A 67 -26.40 41.43 -69.18
CA PHE A 67 -26.75 40.13 -68.67
C PHE A 67 -26.46 40.05 -67.16
N ALA A 68 -27.09 39.12 -66.45
CA ALA A 68 -26.82 38.82 -65.05
C ALA A 68 -27.02 37.33 -64.75
N GLN A 69 -26.17 36.75 -63.90
CA GLN A 69 -26.31 35.38 -63.41
C GLN A 69 -26.08 35.34 -61.90
N VAL A 70 -26.87 34.53 -61.18
CA VAL A 70 -26.73 34.36 -59.73
C VAL A 70 -26.43 32.90 -59.43
N TYR A 71 -25.29 32.66 -58.82
CA TYR A 71 -24.85 31.36 -58.32
C TYR A 71 -24.93 31.32 -56.81
N LEU A 72 -25.41 30.22 -56.23
CA LEU A 72 -25.44 30.00 -54.78
C LEU A 72 -24.52 28.84 -54.40
N CYS A 73 -23.89 28.95 -53.24
CA CYS A 73 -23.04 27.89 -52.69
C CYS A 73 -23.88 26.67 -52.30
N GLN A 74 -23.47 25.48 -52.73
CA GLN A 74 -24.01 24.19 -52.34
C GLN A 74 -22.86 23.27 -51.93
N GLY A 75 -22.42 23.40 -50.68
CA GLY A 75 -21.17 22.78 -50.23
C GLY A 75 -19.97 23.48 -50.88
N ALA A 76 -19.15 22.73 -51.62
CA ALA A 76 -17.99 23.26 -52.34
C ALA A 76 -18.31 23.68 -53.80
N ASP A 77 -19.52 23.39 -54.29
CA ASP A 77 -19.93 23.66 -55.66
C ASP A 77 -20.85 24.89 -55.74
N LEU A 78 -20.92 25.52 -56.92
CA LEU A 78 -21.81 26.64 -57.22
C LEU A 78 -22.99 26.17 -58.07
N ARG A 79 -24.21 26.36 -57.57
CA ARG A 79 -25.46 26.11 -58.31
C ARG A 79 -25.99 27.40 -58.90
N LEU A 80 -26.25 27.41 -60.20
CA LEU A 80 -26.89 28.52 -60.90
C LEU A 80 -28.40 28.58 -60.57
N VAL A 81 -28.88 29.73 -60.10
CA VAL A 81 -30.27 29.93 -59.64
C VAL A 81 -30.99 31.05 -60.41
N ALA A 82 -30.26 31.92 -61.10
CA ALA A 82 -30.83 32.96 -61.98
C ALA A 82 -29.95 33.22 -63.20
N VAL A 83 -30.56 33.45 -64.38
CA VAL A 83 -29.88 33.83 -65.63
C VAL A 83 -30.73 34.86 -66.38
N VAL A 84 -30.08 35.90 -66.92
CA VAL A 84 -30.70 37.00 -67.66
C VAL A 84 -29.75 37.51 -68.74
N PRO A 85 -30.16 37.72 -70.01
CA PRO A 85 -31.31 37.08 -70.64
C PRO A 85 -31.09 35.56 -70.68
N ASP A 86 -32.16 34.78 -70.83
CA ASP A 86 -32.11 33.31 -70.89
C ASP A 86 -31.44 32.83 -72.21
N SER A 87 -30.11 32.94 -72.28
CA SER A 87 -29.28 32.55 -73.41
C SER A 87 -28.49 31.29 -73.01
N GLY A 88 -28.95 30.12 -73.46
CA GLY A 88 -28.56 28.80 -72.94
C GLY A 88 -27.07 28.44 -72.99
N ILE A 89 -26.39 28.61 -71.85
CA ILE A 89 -24.93 28.48 -71.61
C ILE A 89 -24.70 27.78 -70.25
N PRO A 90 -23.58 27.04 -70.03
CA PRO A 90 -23.61 25.68 -69.48
C PRO A 90 -23.97 25.62 -67.99
N ALA A 91 -24.55 24.47 -67.60
CA ALA A 91 -25.05 24.15 -66.28
C ALA A 91 -24.01 24.18 -65.14
N THR A 92 -22.72 24.33 -65.45
CA THR A 92 -21.60 24.30 -64.51
C THR A 92 -20.90 25.65 -64.41
N ALA A 93 -20.71 26.13 -63.19
CA ALA A 93 -20.01 27.38 -62.89
C ALA A 93 -18.56 27.36 -63.42
N PRO A 94 -18.09 28.44 -64.09
CA PRO A 94 -16.69 28.53 -64.51
C PRO A 94 -15.72 28.46 -63.32
N PRO A 95 -14.55 27.81 -63.43
CA PRO A 95 -13.57 27.71 -62.35
C PRO A 95 -13.11 29.07 -61.80
N ALA A 96 -13.13 30.11 -62.63
CA ALA A 96 -12.79 31.48 -62.23
C ALA A 96 -13.73 32.05 -61.15
N LEU A 97 -14.96 31.51 -60.98
CA LEU A 97 -15.84 31.92 -59.89
C LEU A 97 -15.40 31.37 -58.54
N THR A 98 -14.63 30.28 -58.51
CA THR A 98 -14.07 29.72 -57.27
C THR A 98 -13.04 30.66 -56.65
N GLU A 99 -12.28 31.40 -57.46
CA GLU A 99 -11.34 32.44 -56.99
C GLU A 99 -12.09 33.60 -56.30
N VAL A 100 -13.25 33.99 -56.84
CA VAL A 100 -14.11 35.04 -56.25
C VAL A 100 -14.68 34.63 -54.89
N LEU A 101 -15.04 33.35 -54.73
CA LEU A 101 -15.45 32.79 -53.45
C LEU A 101 -14.30 32.74 -52.43
N THR A 102 -13.06 32.52 -52.89
CA THR A 102 -11.89 32.34 -52.02
C THR A 102 -11.30 33.66 -51.57
N GLU A 103 -11.22 34.65 -52.46
CA GLU A 103 -10.63 35.96 -52.17
C GLU A 103 -11.65 36.96 -51.59
N GLU A 104 -12.94 36.64 -51.64
CA GLU A 104 -14.07 37.49 -51.19
C GLU A 104 -14.06 38.90 -51.81
N LEU A 105 -13.43 39.05 -52.97
CA LEU A 105 -13.23 40.32 -53.64
C LEU A 105 -13.92 40.33 -55.02
N PRO A 106 -14.52 41.47 -55.43
CA PRO A 106 -15.13 41.58 -56.75
C PRO A 106 -14.10 41.51 -57.89
N THR A 107 -14.26 40.57 -58.81
CA THR A 107 -13.29 40.28 -59.87
C THR A 107 -13.90 40.50 -61.25
N THR A 108 -13.17 41.18 -62.13
CA THR A 108 -13.63 41.44 -63.50
C THR A 108 -13.14 40.35 -64.44
N LEU A 109 -14.07 39.62 -65.06
CA LEU A 109 -13.82 38.45 -65.90
C LEU A 109 -14.27 38.71 -67.36
N PRO A 110 -13.79 37.92 -68.35
CA PRO A 110 -14.30 37.98 -69.71
C PRO A 110 -15.77 37.57 -69.78
N ALA A 111 -16.64 38.36 -70.43
CA ALA A 111 -18.06 38.06 -70.55
C ALA A 111 -18.36 36.76 -71.31
N GLY A 112 -17.48 36.39 -72.25
CA GLY A 112 -17.58 35.15 -73.03
C GLY A 112 -17.48 33.85 -72.21
N LEU A 113 -17.15 33.92 -70.92
CA LEU A 113 -17.25 32.78 -70.00
C LEU A 113 -18.70 32.50 -69.55
N PHE A 114 -19.58 33.49 -69.67
CA PHE A 114 -20.94 33.45 -69.10
C PHE A 114 -22.03 33.66 -70.15
N THR A 115 -21.72 34.31 -71.28
CA THR A 115 -22.65 34.48 -72.39
C THR A 115 -21.98 34.41 -73.78
N ASP A 116 -22.59 33.70 -74.72
CA ASP A 116 -22.17 33.46 -76.11
C ASP A 116 -22.64 34.62 -77.01
N VAL A 117 -23.50 35.48 -76.46
CA VAL A 117 -24.08 36.64 -77.13
C VAL A 117 -23.27 37.92 -76.83
N ALA A 118 -22.20 37.81 -76.02
CA ALA A 118 -21.31 38.93 -75.72
C ALA A 118 -20.43 39.30 -76.92
N GLU A 119 -20.24 40.60 -77.14
CA GLU A 119 -19.29 41.09 -78.13
C GLU A 119 -17.83 40.73 -77.74
N PRO A 120 -16.93 40.49 -78.72
CA PRO A 120 -15.52 40.22 -78.45
C PRO A 120 -14.87 41.35 -77.65
N GLY A 121 -14.39 41.04 -76.44
CA GLY A 121 -13.79 42.01 -75.52
C GLY A 121 -14.71 42.54 -74.43
N ALA A 122 -16.00 42.15 -74.41
CA ALA A 122 -16.92 42.47 -73.33
C ALA A 122 -16.46 41.84 -72.00
N ARG A 123 -16.73 42.53 -70.89
CA ARG A 123 -16.32 42.15 -69.53
C ARG A 123 -17.54 41.97 -68.63
N ALA A 124 -17.40 41.16 -67.60
CA ALA A 124 -18.38 40.95 -66.54
C ALA A 124 -17.73 41.17 -65.19
N LEU A 125 -18.48 41.67 -64.22
CA LEU A 125 -18.05 41.78 -62.84
C LEU A 125 -18.71 40.66 -62.02
N ALA A 126 -17.88 39.81 -61.42
CA ALA A 126 -18.31 38.82 -60.45
C ALA A 126 -18.21 39.42 -59.04
N LEU A 127 -19.34 39.48 -58.33
CA LEU A 127 -19.51 40.07 -57.01
C LEU A 127 -19.89 38.96 -56.01
N PRO A 128 -19.16 38.78 -54.90
CA PRO A 128 -19.56 37.85 -53.86
C PRO A 128 -20.85 38.34 -53.20
N LEU A 129 -21.79 37.41 -52.99
CA LEU A 129 -22.99 37.60 -52.19
C LEU A 129 -22.65 37.23 -50.75
N ALA A 130 -22.00 38.14 -50.04
CA ALA A 130 -21.55 37.90 -48.67
C ALA A 130 -22.61 38.31 -47.64
N ASP A 131 -22.66 37.57 -46.53
CA ASP A 131 -23.17 38.05 -45.25
C ASP A 131 -22.12 37.86 -44.16
N GLY A 132 -21.62 38.97 -43.63
CA GLY A 132 -20.50 38.94 -42.69
C GLY A 132 -19.32 38.15 -43.27
N PRO A 133 -18.84 37.09 -42.60
CA PRO A 133 -17.73 36.25 -43.06
C PRO A 133 -18.13 35.12 -44.03
N ASP A 134 -19.42 34.88 -44.27
CA ASP A 134 -19.89 33.76 -45.08
C ASP A 134 -20.32 34.23 -46.48
N VAL A 135 -19.75 33.62 -47.52
CA VAL A 135 -20.15 33.88 -48.91
C VAL A 135 -21.28 32.92 -49.31
N LEU A 136 -22.48 33.48 -49.51
CA LEU A 136 -23.70 32.73 -49.87
C LEU A 136 -23.72 32.33 -51.35
N GLY A 137 -22.95 33.03 -52.18
CA GLY A 137 -22.94 32.85 -53.63
C GLY A 137 -22.19 33.94 -54.38
N VAL A 138 -22.37 34.00 -55.70
CA VAL A 138 -21.75 34.99 -56.58
C VAL A 138 -22.79 35.54 -57.57
N LEU A 139 -22.87 36.87 -57.66
CA LEU A 139 -23.57 37.58 -58.73
C LEU A 139 -22.58 37.92 -59.85
N VAL A 140 -22.84 37.44 -61.05
CA VAL A 140 -22.09 37.83 -62.26
C VAL A 140 -22.92 38.83 -63.04
N ALA A 141 -22.45 40.06 -63.15
CA ALA A 141 -23.10 41.14 -63.88
C ALA A 141 -22.29 41.51 -65.14
N GLY A 142 -22.92 41.44 -66.32
CA GLY A 142 -22.33 41.97 -67.55
C GLY A 142 -22.11 43.47 -67.44
N LEU A 143 -20.94 43.96 -67.88
CA LEU A 143 -20.63 45.38 -67.86
C LEU A 143 -21.04 46.02 -69.18
N ASN A 144 -21.79 47.12 -69.12
CA ASN A 144 -22.07 47.92 -70.33
C ASN A 144 -20.77 48.63 -70.78
N PRO A 145 -20.29 48.41 -72.02
CA PRO A 145 -19.05 49.03 -72.52
C PRO A 145 -19.11 50.56 -72.63
N HIS A 146 -20.30 51.15 -72.59
CA HIS A 146 -20.52 52.60 -72.65
C HIS A 146 -20.54 53.28 -71.27
N LEU A 147 -20.38 52.51 -70.18
CA LEU A 147 -20.35 53.03 -68.81
C LEU A 147 -18.97 52.76 -68.18
N GLU A 148 -18.42 53.78 -67.52
CA GLU A 148 -17.19 53.59 -66.74
C GLU A 148 -17.50 52.78 -65.47
N LEU A 149 -16.68 51.77 -65.16
CA LEU A 149 -16.78 50.97 -63.93
C LEU A 149 -16.22 51.75 -62.73
N ALA A 150 -16.83 52.89 -62.43
CA ALA A 150 -16.49 53.77 -61.33
C ALA A 150 -17.75 54.52 -60.84
N GLY A 151 -17.66 55.10 -59.64
CA GLY A 151 -18.73 55.93 -59.07
C GLY A 151 -20.10 55.22 -59.02
N ALA A 152 -21.14 55.92 -59.43
CA ALA A 152 -22.54 55.49 -59.28
C ALA A 152 -22.91 54.17 -59.98
N TYR A 153 -22.16 53.74 -61.01
CA TYR A 153 -22.43 52.44 -61.65
C TYR A 153 -21.91 51.27 -60.82
N ARG A 154 -20.73 51.43 -60.20
CA ARG A 154 -20.18 50.42 -59.30
C ARG A 154 -21.01 50.29 -58.02
N GLU A 155 -21.39 51.42 -57.42
CA GLU A 155 -22.27 51.44 -56.23
C GLU A 155 -23.61 50.73 -56.47
N PHE A 156 -24.20 50.90 -57.66
CA PHE A 156 -25.42 50.19 -58.03
C PHE A 156 -25.23 48.66 -58.03
N LEU A 157 -24.13 48.16 -58.62
CA LEU A 157 -23.85 46.72 -58.66
C LEU A 157 -23.58 46.15 -57.26
N ASP A 158 -22.86 46.88 -56.42
CA ASP A 158 -22.58 46.48 -55.03
C ASP A 158 -23.89 46.42 -54.20
N LEU A 159 -24.78 47.42 -54.34
CA LEU A 159 -26.09 47.42 -53.67
C LEU A 159 -27.00 46.28 -54.15
N LEU A 160 -26.89 45.90 -55.42
CA LEU A 160 -27.64 44.81 -56.02
C LEU A 160 -27.20 43.45 -55.44
N ALA A 161 -25.89 43.25 -55.32
CA ALA A 161 -25.32 42.10 -54.63
C ALA A 161 -25.78 42.03 -53.15
N ALA A 162 -25.73 43.15 -52.43
CA ALA A 162 -26.17 43.21 -51.04
C ALA A 162 -27.68 42.90 -50.86
N ALA A 163 -28.54 43.44 -51.74
CA ALA A 163 -29.98 43.16 -51.69
C ALA A 163 -30.30 41.68 -51.95
N LEU A 164 -29.57 41.04 -52.86
CA LEU A 164 -29.70 39.61 -53.13
C LEU A 164 -29.23 38.77 -51.94
N ALA A 165 -28.07 39.08 -51.37
CA ALA A 165 -27.53 38.39 -50.21
C ALA A 165 -28.53 38.41 -49.03
N ALA A 166 -29.03 39.60 -48.66
CA ALA A 166 -30.02 39.75 -47.59
C ALA A 166 -31.32 38.97 -47.84
N GLY A 167 -31.75 38.90 -49.11
CA GLY A 167 -32.90 38.11 -49.52
C GLY A 167 -32.73 36.62 -49.30
N ILE A 168 -31.61 36.08 -49.77
CA ILE A 168 -31.25 34.67 -49.66
C ILE A 168 -31.20 34.24 -48.19
N GLN A 169 -30.63 35.07 -47.33
CA GLN A 169 -30.55 34.77 -45.90
C GLN A 169 -31.90 34.71 -45.20
N ASN A 170 -32.76 35.70 -45.45
CA ASN A 170 -34.08 35.72 -44.83
C ASN A 170 -34.91 34.50 -45.25
N ALA A 171 -34.84 34.11 -46.51
CA ALA A 171 -35.48 32.91 -47.02
C ALA A 171 -34.90 31.63 -46.38
N ALA A 172 -33.56 31.51 -46.30
CA ALA A 172 -32.90 30.38 -45.66
C ALA A 172 -33.25 30.25 -44.16
N ALA A 173 -33.30 31.36 -43.44
CA ALA A 173 -33.69 31.40 -42.02
C ALA A 173 -35.15 30.97 -41.81
N HIS A 174 -36.07 31.42 -42.67
CA HIS A 174 -37.47 31.00 -42.64
C HIS A 174 -37.63 29.49 -42.90
N GLN A 175 -36.94 28.97 -43.91
CA GLN A 175 -36.98 27.56 -44.28
C GLN A 175 -36.42 26.66 -43.15
N ALA A 176 -35.29 27.06 -42.55
CA ALA A 176 -34.69 26.35 -41.42
C ALA A 176 -35.60 26.36 -40.17
N GLY A 177 -36.26 27.49 -39.88
CA GLY A 177 -37.22 27.60 -38.78
C GLY A 177 -38.41 26.66 -38.94
N ARG A 178 -38.94 26.55 -40.16
CA ARG A 178 -40.07 25.67 -40.47
C ARG A 178 -39.72 24.19 -40.32
N GLN A 179 -38.57 23.76 -40.85
CA GLN A 179 -38.09 22.38 -40.71
C GLN A 179 -37.90 21.99 -39.24
N ARG A 180 -37.44 22.91 -38.40
CA ARG A 180 -37.21 22.65 -36.97
C ARG A 180 -38.51 22.43 -36.19
N ILE A 181 -39.57 23.17 -36.53
CA ILE A 181 -40.91 22.97 -35.95
C ILE A 181 -41.48 21.62 -36.39
N GLU A 182 -41.35 21.27 -37.67
CA GLU A 182 -41.86 20.00 -38.21
C GLU A 182 -41.20 18.77 -37.57
N VAL A 183 -39.87 18.80 -37.39
CA VAL A 183 -39.13 17.75 -36.66
C VAL A 183 -39.57 17.65 -35.20
N LEU A 184 -39.84 18.78 -34.53
CA LEU A 184 -40.33 18.77 -33.14
C LEU A 184 -41.73 18.15 -33.03
N GLU A 185 -42.63 18.44 -33.97
CA GLU A 185 -43.97 17.85 -33.98
C GLU A 185 -43.95 16.36 -34.30
N GLU A 186 -43.09 15.93 -35.23
CA GLU A 186 -42.92 14.51 -35.57
C GLU A 186 -42.35 13.73 -34.37
N LEU A 187 -41.39 14.32 -33.66
CA LEU A 187 -40.83 13.75 -32.44
C LEU A 187 -41.89 13.61 -31.33
N ASP A 188 -42.75 14.61 -31.15
CA ASP A 188 -43.79 14.58 -30.12
C ASP A 188 -44.91 13.58 -30.43
N ARG A 189 -45.30 13.45 -31.70
CA ARG A 189 -46.22 12.38 -32.16
C ARG A 189 -45.60 10.99 -31.98
N ALA A 190 -44.36 10.79 -32.44
CA ALA A 190 -43.67 9.50 -32.31
C ALA A 190 -43.51 9.08 -30.84
N LYS A 191 -43.25 10.04 -29.95
CA LYS A 191 -43.20 9.82 -28.51
C LYS A 191 -44.54 9.34 -27.96
N THR A 192 -45.64 9.97 -28.36
CA THR A 192 -47.00 9.61 -27.90
C THR A 192 -47.39 8.20 -28.35
N ASP A 193 -47.13 7.86 -29.61
CA ASP A 193 -47.44 6.54 -30.19
C ASP A 193 -46.60 5.42 -29.54
N LEU A 194 -45.32 5.69 -29.26
CA LEU A 194 -44.44 4.75 -28.56
C LEU A 194 -45.00 4.36 -27.18
N PHE A 195 -45.45 5.33 -26.39
CA PHE A 195 -46.00 5.05 -25.05
C PHE A 195 -47.35 4.33 -25.10
N ALA A 196 -48.21 4.67 -26.07
CA ALA A 196 -49.50 4.00 -26.23
C ALA A 196 -49.35 2.52 -26.60
N ASN A 197 -48.44 2.20 -27.54
CA ASN A 197 -48.20 0.82 -27.97
C ASN A 197 -47.46 0.00 -26.90
N ALA A 198 -46.43 0.58 -26.26
CA ALA A 198 -45.69 -0.08 -25.19
C ALA A 198 -46.59 -0.48 -24.00
N SER A 199 -47.63 0.30 -23.70
CA SER A 199 -48.64 -0.07 -22.69
C SER A 199 -49.27 -1.42 -22.96
N HIS A 200 -49.71 -1.63 -24.21
CA HIS A 200 -50.52 -2.79 -24.55
C HIS A 200 -49.65 -4.05 -24.58
N GLU A 201 -48.41 -3.90 -25.07
CA GLU A 201 -47.42 -4.97 -25.09
C GLU A 201 -46.93 -5.37 -23.70
N LEU A 202 -46.87 -4.44 -22.73
CA LEU A 202 -46.47 -4.75 -21.35
C LEU A 202 -47.62 -5.26 -20.46
N ARG A 203 -48.87 -4.84 -20.70
CA ARG A 203 -50.04 -5.34 -19.94
C ARG A 203 -50.32 -6.81 -20.17
N THR A 204 -50.16 -7.28 -21.40
CA THR A 204 -50.48 -8.65 -21.81
C THR A 204 -49.65 -9.70 -21.05
N PRO A 205 -48.30 -9.67 -21.07
CA PRO A 205 -47.48 -10.65 -20.34
C PRO A 205 -47.69 -10.54 -18.83
N LEU A 206 -47.93 -9.33 -18.31
CA LEU A 206 -48.17 -9.13 -16.89
C LEU A 206 -49.50 -9.73 -16.42
N THR A 207 -50.52 -9.69 -17.27
CA THR A 207 -51.80 -10.36 -17.01
C THR A 207 -51.61 -11.88 -17.00
N LEU A 208 -50.82 -12.40 -17.93
CA LEU A 208 -50.48 -13.84 -18.01
C LEU A 208 -49.59 -14.34 -16.86
N VAL A 209 -48.88 -13.45 -16.15
CA VAL A 209 -48.15 -13.79 -14.92
C VAL A 209 -49.02 -13.62 -13.67
N SER A 210 -49.87 -12.58 -13.63
CA SER A 210 -50.68 -12.26 -12.44
C SER A 210 -51.85 -13.24 -12.26
N ALA A 211 -52.57 -13.57 -13.34
CA ALA A 211 -53.78 -14.38 -13.25
C ALA A 211 -53.50 -15.81 -12.74
N PRO A 212 -52.53 -16.58 -13.29
CA PRO A 212 -52.22 -17.90 -12.75
C PRO A 212 -51.67 -17.85 -11.32
N ALA A 213 -50.96 -16.79 -10.95
CA ALA A 213 -50.47 -16.60 -9.59
C ALA A 213 -51.59 -16.30 -8.59
N GLU A 214 -52.63 -15.57 -9.00
CA GLU A 214 -53.84 -15.34 -8.20
C GLU A 214 -54.67 -16.62 -8.07
N GLU A 215 -54.90 -17.32 -9.18
CA GLU A 215 -55.61 -18.61 -9.21
C GLU A 215 -54.95 -19.63 -8.29
N ALA A 216 -53.64 -19.84 -8.40
CA ALA A 216 -52.92 -20.82 -7.57
C ALA A 216 -52.88 -20.47 -6.07
N LEU A 217 -53.08 -19.20 -5.69
CA LEU A 217 -53.19 -18.79 -4.27
C LEU A 217 -54.61 -18.88 -3.73
N ALA A 218 -55.59 -18.72 -4.61
CA ALA A 218 -57.02 -18.81 -4.32
C ALA A 218 -57.56 -20.25 -4.38
N ASP A 219 -56.82 -21.17 -5.01
CA ASP A 219 -57.16 -22.60 -5.07
C ASP A 219 -57.25 -23.19 -3.65
N THR A 220 -58.48 -23.52 -3.27
CA THR A 220 -58.82 -24.17 -2.00
C THR A 220 -58.94 -25.68 -2.12
N ASP A 221 -59.06 -26.21 -3.34
CA ASP A 221 -59.24 -27.63 -3.61
C ASP A 221 -57.88 -28.35 -3.67
N ASP A 222 -56.83 -27.71 -4.22
CA ASP A 222 -55.44 -28.16 -4.17
C ASP A 222 -54.48 -27.04 -3.69
N PRO A 223 -54.44 -26.76 -2.36
CA PRO A 223 -53.68 -25.64 -1.84
C PRO A 223 -52.17 -25.88 -1.94
N LEU A 224 -51.45 -24.89 -2.47
CA LEU A 224 -49.99 -24.92 -2.56
C LEU A 224 -49.32 -25.19 -1.19
N PRO A 225 -48.31 -26.08 -1.14
CA PRO A 225 -47.43 -26.26 0.02
C PRO A 225 -46.86 -24.93 0.52
N PRO A 226 -46.63 -24.76 1.84
CA PRO A 226 -46.26 -23.47 2.43
C PRO A 226 -45.09 -22.74 1.71
N ALA A 227 -44.05 -23.48 1.33
CA ALA A 227 -42.89 -22.92 0.63
C ALA A 227 -43.20 -22.47 -0.81
N GLN A 228 -44.10 -23.15 -1.53
CA GLN A 228 -44.52 -22.78 -2.87
C GLN A 228 -45.53 -21.63 -2.83
N ARG A 229 -46.44 -21.65 -1.84
CA ARG A 229 -47.40 -20.57 -1.58
C ARG A 229 -46.69 -19.24 -1.33
N GLU A 230 -45.59 -19.22 -0.57
CA GLU A 230 -44.76 -18.02 -0.38
C GLU A 230 -44.08 -17.53 -1.67
N ARG A 231 -43.60 -18.44 -2.52
CA ARG A 231 -42.99 -18.07 -3.82
C ARG A 231 -44.02 -17.43 -4.75
N ILE A 232 -45.22 -18.00 -4.84
CA ILE A 232 -46.30 -17.44 -5.66
C ILE A 232 -46.82 -16.13 -5.07
N ARG A 233 -46.87 -15.97 -3.74
CA ARG A 233 -47.14 -14.67 -3.08
C ARG A 233 -46.14 -13.59 -3.48
N LEU A 234 -44.85 -13.93 -3.59
CA LEU A 234 -43.82 -13.01 -4.06
C LEU A 234 -44.02 -12.62 -5.54
N VAL A 235 -44.33 -13.60 -6.40
CA VAL A 235 -44.63 -13.36 -7.83
C VAL A 235 -45.84 -12.43 -7.97
N ARG A 236 -46.94 -12.70 -7.27
CA ARG A 236 -48.15 -11.87 -7.29
C ARG A 236 -47.88 -10.44 -6.83
N ARG A 237 -47.11 -10.25 -5.74
CA ARG A 237 -46.73 -8.92 -5.24
C ARG A 237 -45.91 -8.12 -6.26
N ASN A 238 -44.92 -8.77 -6.89
CA ASN A 238 -44.09 -8.13 -7.91
C ASN A 238 -44.85 -7.81 -9.20
N ALA A 239 -45.73 -8.71 -9.64
CA ALA A 239 -46.57 -8.47 -10.81
C ALA A 239 -47.56 -7.32 -10.57
N ALA A 240 -48.18 -7.26 -9.39
CA ALA A 240 -49.02 -6.13 -8.99
C ALA A 240 -48.25 -4.80 -8.89
N ARG A 241 -46.98 -4.83 -8.48
CA ARG A 241 -46.11 -3.64 -8.46
C ARG A 241 -45.78 -3.14 -9.86
N LEU A 242 -45.39 -4.02 -10.78
CA LEU A 242 -45.12 -3.67 -12.18
C LEU A 242 -46.36 -3.10 -12.87
N ARG A 243 -47.55 -3.65 -12.58
CA ARG A 243 -48.82 -3.21 -13.17
C ARG A 243 -49.13 -1.77 -12.78
N ARG A 244 -48.84 -1.42 -11.52
CA ARG A 244 -48.99 -0.06 -10.98
C ARG A 244 -48.04 0.93 -11.64
N LEU A 245 -46.75 0.60 -11.76
CA LEU A 245 -45.77 1.47 -12.42
C LEU A 245 -46.17 1.76 -13.88
N LEU A 246 -46.61 0.72 -14.59
CA LEU A 246 -47.09 0.86 -15.96
C LEU A 246 -48.31 1.79 -16.03
N ASN A 247 -49.33 1.55 -15.21
CA ASN A 247 -50.54 2.38 -15.20
C ASN A 247 -50.25 3.85 -14.82
N ASN A 248 -49.38 4.10 -13.84
CA ASN A 248 -49.03 5.47 -13.43
C ASN A 248 -48.31 6.27 -14.52
N ILE A 249 -47.42 5.62 -15.29
CA ILE A 249 -46.74 6.26 -16.42
C ILE A 249 -47.76 6.62 -17.51
N LEU A 250 -48.79 5.79 -17.71
CA LEU A 250 -49.76 5.95 -18.79
C LEU A 250 -50.90 6.92 -18.46
N ASP A 251 -51.36 6.94 -17.21
CA ASP A 251 -52.32 7.94 -16.75
C ASP A 251 -51.72 9.34 -16.91
N PHE A 252 -50.42 9.48 -16.63
CA PHE A 252 -49.68 10.72 -16.82
C PHE A 252 -49.54 11.15 -18.29
N THR A 253 -49.23 10.24 -19.22
CA THR A 253 -49.13 10.58 -20.66
C THR A 253 -50.48 11.00 -21.24
N ARG A 254 -51.58 10.41 -20.77
CA ARG A 254 -52.95 10.79 -21.18
C ARG A 254 -53.37 12.17 -20.68
N ILE A 255 -52.99 12.53 -19.45
CA ILE A 255 -53.28 13.84 -18.85
C ILE A 255 -52.48 14.94 -19.54
N SER A 256 -51.19 14.72 -19.81
CA SER A 256 -50.30 15.70 -20.44
C SER A 256 -50.67 16.04 -21.89
N GLY A 257 -51.38 15.16 -22.59
CA GLY A 257 -51.85 15.36 -23.96
C GLY A 257 -53.17 16.14 -24.09
N GLY A 258 -53.73 16.67 -22.99
CA GLY A 258 -54.97 17.48 -23.01
C GLY A 258 -56.26 16.69 -23.31
N GLY A 259 -56.21 15.36 -23.35
CA GLY A 259 -57.34 14.50 -23.73
C GLY A 259 -58.31 14.13 -22.60
N LEU A 260 -57.97 14.40 -21.34
CA LEU A 260 -58.79 14.04 -20.18
C LEU A 260 -59.77 15.18 -19.84
N ARG A 261 -61.07 14.86 -19.72
CA ARG A 261 -62.11 15.78 -19.21
C ARG A 261 -62.69 15.19 -17.93
N ALA A 262 -62.86 16.01 -16.88
CA ALA A 262 -63.48 15.59 -15.63
C ALA A 262 -65.00 15.43 -15.79
N ASP A 263 -65.56 14.31 -15.33
CA ASP A 263 -67.02 14.09 -15.31
C ASP A 263 -67.59 14.59 -13.96
N LEU A 264 -67.98 15.86 -13.93
CA LEU A 264 -68.36 16.54 -12.69
C LEU A 264 -69.80 16.18 -12.26
N VAL A 265 -69.92 15.44 -11.16
CA VAL A 265 -71.20 14.98 -10.58
C VAL A 265 -71.42 15.55 -9.18
N ALA A 266 -72.66 15.93 -8.87
CA ALA A 266 -73.04 16.39 -7.53
C ALA A 266 -72.76 15.31 -6.46
N THR A 267 -71.84 15.61 -5.54
CA THR A 267 -71.33 14.64 -4.56
C THR A 267 -71.34 15.22 -3.14
N GLU A 268 -71.78 14.42 -2.17
CA GLU A 268 -71.55 14.68 -0.74
C GLU A 268 -70.06 14.47 -0.41
N LEU A 269 -69.27 15.51 -0.64
CA LEU A 269 -67.82 15.41 -0.63
C LEU A 269 -67.25 15.06 0.76
N ALA A 270 -67.93 15.48 1.83
CA ALA A 270 -67.57 15.14 3.20
C ALA A 270 -67.69 13.64 3.47
N GLU A 271 -68.75 12.99 2.99
CA GLU A 271 -68.94 11.54 3.12
C GLU A 271 -67.91 10.78 2.28
N LEU A 272 -67.69 11.18 1.02
CA LEU A 272 -66.71 10.54 0.14
C LEU A 272 -65.29 10.62 0.72
N THR A 273 -64.88 11.82 1.17
CA THR A 273 -63.54 12.06 1.73
C THR A 273 -63.36 11.28 3.04
N SER A 274 -64.38 11.26 3.91
CA SER A 274 -64.34 10.49 5.15
C SER A 274 -64.26 8.98 4.90
N ALA A 275 -64.98 8.47 3.89
CA ALA A 275 -64.93 7.05 3.51
C ALA A 275 -63.54 6.64 3.00
N VAL A 276 -62.89 7.48 2.19
CA VAL A 276 -61.51 7.24 1.71
C VAL A 276 -60.51 7.32 2.87
N ALA A 277 -60.65 8.32 3.74
CA ALA A 277 -59.79 8.47 4.92
C ALA A 277 -59.92 7.29 5.89
N ALA A 278 -61.14 6.81 6.15
CA ALA A 278 -61.41 5.68 7.04
C ALA A 278 -60.67 4.40 6.62
N ALA A 279 -60.46 4.20 5.31
CA ALA A 279 -59.68 3.07 4.81
C ALA A 279 -58.21 3.10 5.29
N PHE A 280 -57.64 4.27 5.58
CA PHE A 280 -56.25 4.42 6.05
C PHE A 280 -56.08 4.27 7.56
N ALA A 281 -57.16 4.35 8.35
CA ALA A 281 -57.07 4.31 9.81
C ALA A 281 -56.29 3.08 10.34
N PRO A 282 -56.56 1.83 9.87
CA PRO A 282 -55.81 0.66 10.35
C PRO A 282 -54.32 0.68 10.00
N ALA A 283 -53.93 1.34 8.90
CA ALA A 283 -52.54 1.45 8.48
C ALA A 283 -51.78 2.54 9.29
N VAL A 284 -52.44 3.66 9.58
CA VAL A 284 -51.90 4.75 10.41
C VAL A 284 -51.74 4.28 11.87
N GLU A 285 -52.73 3.56 12.42
CA GLU A 285 -52.68 2.98 13.77
C GLU A 285 -51.58 1.92 13.91
N ARG A 286 -51.46 0.97 12.96
CA ARG A 286 -50.37 -0.01 12.97
C ARG A 286 -49.00 0.63 12.80
N GLY A 287 -48.94 1.78 12.12
CA GLY A 287 -47.75 2.63 12.04
C GLY A 287 -47.44 3.42 13.32
N GLY A 288 -48.23 3.28 14.40
CA GLY A 288 -48.02 3.98 15.67
C GLY A 288 -48.31 5.48 15.64
N LEU A 289 -49.09 5.95 14.67
CA LEU A 289 -49.43 7.37 14.48
C LEU A 289 -50.86 7.66 14.94
N ARG A 290 -51.13 8.90 15.36
CA ARG A 290 -52.51 9.37 15.61
C ARG A 290 -53.15 9.83 14.30
N PHE A 291 -54.33 9.31 13.98
CA PHE A 291 -55.09 9.71 12.80
C PHE A 291 -56.31 10.54 13.20
N ASN A 292 -56.43 11.75 12.67
CA ASN A 292 -57.57 12.64 12.94
C ASN A 292 -58.30 12.98 11.62
N VAL A 293 -59.59 12.71 11.57
CA VAL A 293 -60.44 12.96 10.39
C VAL A 293 -61.52 13.97 10.81
N ASP A 294 -61.44 15.18 10.26
CA ASP A 294 -62.33 16.29 10.56
C ASP A 294 -63.00 16.80 9.28
N CYS A 295 -64.05 16.09 8.87
CA CYS A 295 -64.78 16.35 7.63
C CYS A 295 -66.27 16.59 7.93
N PRO A 296 -66.64 17.75 8.50
CA PRO A 296 -68.04 18.10 8.74
C PRO A 296 -68.83 18.16 7.42
N PRO A 297 -70.17 17.95 7.45
CA PRO A 297 -71.04 18.15 6.30
C PRO A 297 -70.88 19.57 5.73
N LEU A 298 -70.80 19.66 4.40
CA LEU A 298 -70.65 20.93 3.69
C LEU A 298 -72.02 21.59 3.46
N PRO A 299 -72.09 22.93 3.29
CA PRO A 299 -73.35 23.65 3.12
C PRO A 299 -74.12 23.32 1.82
N ARG A 300 -73.44 22.73 0.82
CA ARG A 300 -74.02 22.33 -0.46
C ARG A 300 -73.22 21.20 -1.10
N MET A 301 -73.85 20.48 -2.04
CA MET A 301 -73.20 19.47 -2.88
C MET A 301 -72.06 20.08 -3.70
N VAL A 302 -70.99 19.32 -3.89
CA VAL A 302 -69.82 19.73 -4.68
C VAL A 302 -69.81 18.94 -5.97
N PHE A 303 -69.65 19.61 -7.11
CA PHE A 303 -69.53 18.95 -8.41
C PHE A 303 -68.09 18.54 -8.66
N VAL A 304 -67.79 17.25 -8.48
CA VAL A 304 -66.47 16.67 -8.67
C VAL A 304 -66.55 15.40 -9.50
N ASP A 305 -65.46 15.05 -10.15
CA ASP A 305 -65.24 13.69 -10.62
C ASP A 305 -64.83 12.84 -9.42
N ARG A 306 -65.69 11.88 -9.05
CA ARG A 306 -65.52 11.08 -7.84
C ARG A 306 -64.20 10.31 -7.86
N GLU A 307 -63.84 9.71 -8.99
CA GLU A 307 -62.61 8.89 -9.10
C GLU A 307 -61.35 9.76 -8.99
N MET A 308 -61.36 10.93 -9.65
CA MET A 308 -60.25 11.88 -9.54
C MET A 308 -60.12 12.43 -8.11
N TRP A 309 -61.24 12.71 -7.43
CA TRP A 309 -61.22 13.18 -6.05
C TRP A 309 -60.65 12.13 -5.09
N GLU A 310 -61.07 10.87 -5.22
CA GLU A 310 -60.50 9.76 -4.45
C GLU A 310 -58.99 9.66 -4.68
N ARG A 311 -58.52 9.74 -5.93
CA ARG A 311 -57.09 9.74 -6.27
C ARG A 311 -56.32 10.89 -5.63
N ILE A 312 -56.90 12.08 -5.54
CA ILE A 312 -56.30 13.23 -4.85
C ILE A 312 -56.11 12.90 -3.37
N VAL A 313 -57.16 12.45 -2.69
CA VAL A 313 -57.12 12.12 -1.25
C VAL A 313 -56.15 10.97 -0.96
N LEU A 314 -56.17 9.91 -1.79
CA LEU A 314 -55.30 8.75 -1.66
C LEU A 314 -53.82 9.11 -1.79
N ASN A 315 -53.44 9.94 -2.77
CA ASN A 315 -52.05 10.35 -2.96
C ASN A 315 -51.53 11.20 -1.80
N LEU A 316 -52.35 12.12 -1.29
CA LEU A 316 -51.97 12.98 -0.17
C LEU A 316 -51.83 12.18 1.14
N LEU A 317 -52.78 11.29 1.45
CA LEU A 317 -52.71 10.44 2.65
C LEU A 317 -51.58 9.40 2.59
N SER A 318 -51.34 8.81 1.41
CA SER A 318 -50.22 7.89 1.20
C SER A 318 -48.86 8.57 1.44
N ASN A 319 -48.70 9.81 0.94
CA ASN A 319 -47.50 10.61 1.21
C ASN A 319 -47.36 10.95 2.70
N ALA A 320 -48.43 11.41 3.35
CA ALA A 320 -48.41 11.72 4.78
C ALA A 320 -47.99 10.49 5.63
N LEU A 321 -48.54 9.31 5.34
CA LEU A 321 -48.18 8.05 6.03
C LEU A 321 -46.74 7.62 5.76
N LYS A 322 -46.26 7.81 4.54
CA LYS A 322 -44.91 7.42 4.13
C LYS A 322 -43.82 8.26 4.80
N PHE A 323 -44.07 9.55 4.99
CA PHE A 323 -43.08 10.52 5.46
C PHE A 323 -43.23 10.90 6.94
N THR A 324 -44.24 10.35 7.63
CA THR A 324 -44.41 10.50 9.08
C THR A 324 -43.99 9.24 9.82
N LEU A 325 -42.87 9.30 10.55
CA LEU A 325 -42.37 8.16 11.32
C LEU A 325 -43.03 8.03 12.70
N ALA A 326 -43.28 9.16 13.35
CA ALA A 326 -43.95 9.29 14.65
C ALA A 326 -44.77 10.60 14.66
N GLY A 327 -45.87 10.64 15.42
CA GLY A 327 -46.72 11.84 15.55
C GLY A 327 -48.14 11.63 15.02
N SER A 328 -48.65 12.55 14.20
CA SER A 328 -50.04 12.54 13.73
C SER A 328 -50.22 12.93 12.28
N ILE A 329 -51.28 12.40 11.67
CA ILE A 329 -51.79 12.79 10.36
C ILE A 329 -53.22 13.29 10.56
N THR A 330 -53.51 14.49 10.09
CA THR A 330 -54.83 15.10 10.16
C THR A 330 -55.34 15.42 8.76
N ILE A 331 -56.54 14.96 8.43
CA ILE A 331 -57.26 15.35 7.21
C ILE A 331 -58.46 16.20 7.62
N ARG A 332 -58.60 17.38 7.04
CA ARG A 332 -59.72 18.30 7.26
C ARG A 332 -60.40 18.66 5.95
N LEU A 333 -61.73 18.68 5.95
CA LEU A 333 -62.51 19.21 4.82
C LEU A 333 -63.44 20.31 5.32
N ALA A 334 -63.29 21.51 4.78
CA ALA A 334 -64.15 22.65 5.10
C ALA A 334 -64.58 23.34 3.81
N GLY A 335 -65.72 24.03 3.82
CA GLY A 335 -66.19 24.77 2.67
C GLY A 335 -66.89 26.06 3.08
N ASP A 336 -66.59 27.13 2.34
CA ASP A 336 -67.18 28.45 2.51
C ASP A 336 -68.24 28.68 1.40
N ASP A 337 -68.69 29.92 1.17
CA ASP A 337 -69.72 30.23 0.17
C ASP A 337 -69.30 30.00 -1.29
N ASP A 338 -67.99 29.90 -1.59
CA ASP A 338 -67.46 29.84 -2.96
C ASP A 338 -66.52 28.64 -3.23
N VAL A 339 -65.80 28.15 -2.21
CA VAL A 339 -64.70 27.18 -2.38
C VAL A 339 -64.74 26.12 -1.29
N VAL A 340 -64.37 24.89 -1.66
CA VAL A 340 -64.11 23.77 -0.75
C VAL A 340 -62.61 23.58 -0.59
N ARG A 341 -62.18 23.34 0.65
CA ARG A 341 -60.79 23.26 1.07
C ARG A 341 -60.53 21.92 1.76
N LEU A 342 -59.69 21.10 1.14
CA LEU A 342 -59.14 19.87 1.71
C LEU A 342 -57.74 20.17 2.25
N THR A 343 -57.51 19.91 3.53
CA THR A 343 -56.20 20.09 4.18
C THR A 343 -55.70 18.75 4.68
N VAL A 344 -54.50 18.34 4.30
CA VAL A 344 -53.81 17.14 4.80
C VAL A 344 -52.52 17.60 5.49
N GLU A 345 -52.48 17.44 6.80
CA GLU A 345 -51.39 17.87 7.68
C GLU A 345 -50.69 16.63 8.27
N ASP A 346 -49.37 16.60 8.16
CA ASP A 346 -48.52 15.55 8.70
C ASP A 346 -47.42 16.16 9.57
N THR A 347 -47.08 15.48 10.68
CA THR A 347 -45.96 15.89 11.56
C THR A 347 -44.67 15.14 11.19
N GLY A 348 -44.49 14.86 9.90
CA GLY A 348 -43.37 14.08 9.38
C GLY A 348 -42.09 14.88 9.24
N ILE A 349 -41.20 14.40 8.38
CA ILE A 349 -39.86 14.97 8.17
C ILE A 349 -39.84 16.36 7.54
N GLY A 350 -40.97 16.84 7.01
CA GLY A 350 -41.07 18.10 6.29
C GLY A 350 -40.29 18.12 4.96
N ILE A 351 -40.49 19.19 4.19
CA ILE A 351 -39.90 19.43 2.87
C ILE A 351 -39.03 20.69 2.97
N PRO A 352 -37.73 20.63 2.62
CA PRO A 352 -36.85 21.79 2.60
C PRO A 352 -37.34 22.92 1.68
N GLU A 353 -37.09 24.18 2.06
CA GLU A 353 -37.61 25.36 1.36
C GLU A 353 -37.20 25.42 -0.13
N ASP A 354 -35.97 25.01 -0.44
CA ASP A 354 -35.44 24.92 -1.80
C ASP A 354 -36.14 23.86 -2.66
N GLN A 355 -36.77 22.88 -2.02
CA GLN A 355 -37.44 21.75 -2.67
C GLN A 355 -38.94 22.00 -2.87
N ILE A 356 -39.56 22.91 -2.13
CA ILE A 356 -41.01 23.20 -2.20
C ILE A 356 -41.48 23.54 -3.64
N PRO A 357 -40.77 24.36 -4.44
CA PRO A 357 -41.20 24.65 -5.81
C PRO A 357 -41.09 23.45 -6.76
N LEU A 358 -40.30 22.44 -6.38
CA LEU A 358 -39.93 21.31 -7.22
C LEU A 358 -40.74 20.05 -6.92
N VAL A 359 -41.40 19.94 -5.76
CA VAL A 359 -42.13 18.70 -5.38
C VAL A 359 -43.35 18.39 -6.27
N PHE A 360 -43.90 19.39 -6.96
CA PHE A 360 -44.95 19.19 -7.96
C PHE A 360 -44.38 18.91 -9.37
N GLN A 361 -43.06 18.97 -9.55
CA GLN A 361 -42.42 18.63 -10.82
C GLN A 361 -42.31 17.12 -11.03
N ARG A 362 -42.29 16.74 -12.30
CA ARG A 362 -42.32 15.34 -12.76
C ARG A 362 -41.02 14.63 -12.41
N PHE A 363 -41.12 13.40 -11.90
CA PHE A 363 -39.98 12.54 -11.51
C PHE A 363 -39.04 13.17 -10.47
N HIS A 364 -39.44 14.30 -9.89
CA HIS A 364 -38.65 15.02 -8.92
C HIS A 364 -38.81 14.36 -7.56
N ARG A 365 -37.69 14.11 -6.90
CA ARG A 365 -37.62 13.50 -5.58
C ARG A 365 -36.59 14.24 -4.74
N VAL A 366 -36.99 14.61 -3.53
CA VAL A 366 -36.07 15.19 -2.54
C VAL A 366 -35.06 14.11 -2.12
N GLN A 367 -33.78 14.31 -2.45
CA GLN A 367 -32.70 13.38 -2.08
C GLN A 367 -32.28 13.59 -0.62
N GLY A 368 -32.01 12.50 0.12
CA GLY A 368 -31.42 12.56 1.47
C GLY A 368 -32.36 12.37 2.66
N ASN A 369 -33.67 12.24 2.46
CA ASN A 369 -34.64 12.14 3.56
C ASN A 369 -34.95 10.69 4.01
N VAL A 370 -34.82 10.43 5.32
CA VAL A 370 -35.11 9.14 5.98
C VAL A 370 -36.62 8.93 6.12
N GLY A 371 -37.27 8.39 5.08
CA GLY A 371 -38.65 7.88 5.13
C GLY A 371 -38.69 6.35 5.32
N ARG A 372 -39.88 5.78 5.56
CA ARG A 372 -40.04 4.33 5.85
C ARG A 372 -39.50 3.40 4.74
N THR A 373 -39.38 3.85 3.49
CA THR A 373 -38.66 3.19 2.37
C THR A 373 -38.31 4.19 1.23
N ARG A 374 -37.30 3.87 0.40
CA ARG A 374 -36.82 4.68 -0.76
C ARG A 374 -37.65 4.51 -2.06
N GLU A 375 -38.81 3.86 -2.06
CA GLU A 375 -39.56 3.57 -3.29
C GLU A 375 -40.67 4.59 -3.59
N GLY A 376 -40.63 5.21 -4.78
CA GLY A 376 -41.68 6.08 -5.31
C GLY A 376 -41.25 6.74 -6.62
N ALA A 377 -42.11 6.77 -7.64
CA ALA A 377 -41.78 7.25 -8.99
C ALA A 377 -41.67 8.79 -9.12
N GLY A 378 -42.00 9.55 -8.07
CA GLY A 378 -42.03 11.03 -8.13
C GLY A 378 -43.17 11.59 -9.00
N ILE A 379 -44.25 10.82 -9.19
CA ILE A 379 -45.38 11.17 -10.06
C ILE A 379 -46.62 11.60 -9.25
N GLY A 380 -46.78 11.11 -8.01
CA GLY A 380 -48.02 11.25 -7.24
C GLY A 380 -48.46 12.69 -6.98
N LEU A 381 -47.55 13.59 -6.56
CA LEU A 381 -47.89 15.00 -6.31
C LEU A 381 -48.10 15.80 -7.61
N ALA A 382 -47.36 15.48 -8.67
CA ALA A 382 -47.60 16.06 -10.00
C ALA A 382 -49.00 15.67 -10.53
N LEU A 383 -49.42 14.42 -10.30
CA LEU A 383 -50.78 13.97 -10.64
C LEU A 383 -51.85 14.73 -9.84
N VAL A 384 -51.64 14.94 -8.53
CA VAL A 384 -52.55 15.74 -7.70
C VAL A 384 -52.69 17.15 -8.25
N HIS A 385 -51.59 17.80 -8.64
CA HIS A 385 -51.60 19.15 -9.22
C HIS A 385 -52.47 19.23 -10.49
N GLU A 386 -52.30 18.28 -11.42
CA GLU A 386 -53.07 18.21 -12.67
C GLU A 386 -54.55 17.89 -12.43
N LEU A 387 -54.86 16.91 -11.57
CA LEU A 387 -56.25 16.52 -11.26
C LEU A 387 -57.02 17.66 -10.59
N VAL A 388 -56.37 18.41 -9.69
CA VAL A 388 -56.94 19.60 -9.06
C VAL A 388 -57.17 20.71 -10.10
N GLY A 389 -56.25 20.87 -11.05
CA GLY A 389 -56.41 21.78 -12.18
C GLY A 389 -57.62 21.45 -13.06
N LEU A 390 -57.88 20.17 -13.35
CA LEU A 390 -59.07 19.72 -14.08
C LEU A 390 -60.39 20.01 -13.35
N HIS A 391 -60.36 20.16 -12.03
CA HIS A 391 -61.49 20.61 -11.22
C HIS A 391 -61.59 22.14 -11.11
N GLY A 392 -60.74 22.89 -11.81
CA GLY A 392 -60.66 24.35 -11.71
C GLY A 392 -60.11 24.85 -10.38
N GLY A 393 -59.36 24.01 -9.66
CA GLY A 393 -58.82 24.28 -8.34
C GLY A 393 -57.32 24.60 -8.32
N THR A 394 -56.79 24.79 -7.12
CA THR A 394 -55.36 25.00 -6.85
C THR A 394 -54.88 24.15 -5.68
N VAL A 395 -53.64 23.66 -5.76
CA VAL A 395 -52.96 22.98 -4.64
C VAL A 395 -51.79 23.84 -4.14
N SER A 396 -51.68 23.99 -2.82
CA SER A 396 -50.58 24.69 -2.14
C SER A 396 -49.95 23.80 -1.07
N LEU A 397 -48.69 24.07 -0.77
CA LEU A 397 -47.90 23.35 0.24
C LEU A 397 -47.24 24.36 1.18
N ALA A 398 -47.41 24.15 2.49
CA ALA A 398 -46.61 24.79 3.52
C ALA A 398 -45.85 23.70 4.29
N SER A 399 -44.53 23.81 4.41
CA SER A 399 -43.72 22.81 5.10
C SER A 399 -42.46 23.44 5.68
N GLU A 400 -42.02 22.91 6.81
CA GLU A 400 -40.75 23.24 7.44
C GLU A 400 -40.02 21.92 7.73
N ALA A 401 -38.75 21.83 7.33
CA ALA A 401 -37.94 20.63 7.53
C ALA A 401 -37.86 20.26 9.01
N GLY A 402 -38.26 19.03 9.35
CA GLY A 402 -38.31 18.51 10.71
C GLY A 402 -39.61 18.78 11.49
N SER A 403 -40.48 19.68 11.01
CA SER A 403 -41.74 20.04 11.68
C SER A 403 -42.98 19.43 11.03
N GLY A 404 -42.89 19.00 9.76
CA GLY A 404 -43.99 18.37 9.02
C GLY A 404 -44.42 19.13 7.76
N SER A 405 -45.49 18.67 7.11
CA SER A 405 -46.01 19.28 5.87
C SER A 405 -47.53 19.44 5.92
N THR A 406 -48.02 20.53 5.35
CA THR A 406 -49.45 20.80 5.17
C THR A 406 -49.75 21.01 3.69
N PHE A 407 -50.48 20.07 3.10
CA PHE A 407 -51.00 20.16 1.75
C PHE A 407 -52.42 20.70 1.79
N GLU A 408 -52.71 21.71 0.98
CA GLU A 408 -54.03 22.33 0.91
C GLU A 408 -54.52 22.35 -0.54
N VAL A 409 -55.66 21.70 -0.79
CA VAL A 409 -56.35 21.66 -2.07
C VAL A 409 -57.60 22.52 -1.99
N ARG A 410 -57.75 23.47 -2.92
CA ARG A 410 -58.93 24.33 -3.05
C ARG A 410 -59.63 24.04 -4.36
N ILE A 411 -60.91 23.71 -4.33
CA ILE A 411 -61.73 23.54 -5.54
C ILE A 411 -63.01 24.40 -5.45
N PRO A 412 -63.49 24.97 -6.56
CA PRO A 412 -64.80 25.61 -6.58
C PRO A 412 -65.91 24.55 -6.38
N TYR A 413 -67.08 24.97 -5.91
CA TYR A 413 -68.22 24.04 -5.81
C TYR A 413 -68.73 23.55 -7.17
N GLY A 414 -68.44 24.30 -8.24
CA GLY A 414 -68.74 23.93 -9.61
C GLY A 414 -70.24 23.90 -9.93
N SER A 415 -70.54 23.50 -11.16
CA SER A 415 -71.89 23.27 -11.68
C SER A 415 -71.85 22.13 -12.68
N GLY A 416 -72.69 21.11 -12.53
CA GLY A 416 -72.68 19.89 -13.35
C GLY A 416 -74.01 19.13 -13.33
N ALA A 417 -74.01 17.87 -13.77
CA ALA A 417 -75.22 17.06 -13.82
C ALA A 417 -75.67 16.62 -12.43
N MET A 418 -76.97 16.75 -12.13
CA MET A 418 -77.59 16.18 -10.93
C MET A 418 -77.96 14.73 -11.20
N THR A 419 -77.15 13.78 -10.73
CA THR A 419 -77.46 12.35 -10.81
C THR A 419 -77.26 11.66 -9.46
N SER A 420 -78.24 10.83 -9.08
CA SER A 420 -78.19 9.95 -7.91
C SER A 420 -77.49 8.63 -8.31
N ALA A 421 -76.37 8.32 -7.66
CA ALA A 421 -75.50 7.19 -8.01
C ALA A 421 -76.06 5.80 -7.62
N ALA A 422 -75.75 4.79 -8.45
CA ALA A 422 -75.66 3.37 -8.10
C ALA A 422 -74.22 3.03 -7.58
N PRO A 423 -73.96 1.89 -6.91
CA PRO A 423 -72.71 1.65 -6.18
C PRO A 423 -71.48 1.31 -7.05
N GLU A 424 -70.30 1.66 -6.51
CA GLU A 424 -68.95 1.66 -7.12
C GLU A 424 -68.26 0.28 -7.27
N PRO A 425 -67.27 0.15 -8.17
CA PRO A 425 -66.25 -0.90 -8.12
C PRO A 425 -65.23 -0.66 -6.99
N ALA A 426 -65.15 -1.57 -6.02
CA ALA A 426 -64.30 -1.53 -4.81
C ALA A 426 -62.76 -1.66 -5.02
N TRP A 427 -62.27 -1.78 -6.25
CA TRP A 427 -60.88 -2.20 -6.53
C TRP A 427 -59.81 -1.10 -6.32
N VAL A 428 -60.16 0.19 -6.41
CA VAL A 428 -59.18 1.30 -6.27
C VAL A 428 -58.75 1.49 -4.80
N ARG A 429 -59.67 1.23 -3.86
CA ARG A 429 -59.44 1.36 -2.40
C ARG A 429 -58.60 0.21 -1.82
N GLU A 430 -58.76 -1.03 -2.31
CA GLU A 430 -57.95 -2.18 -1.87
C GLU A 430 -56.48 -2.09 -2.28
N VAL A 431 -56.20 -1.53 -3.47
CA VAL A 431 -54.83 -1.46 -4.03
C VAL A 431 -53.92 -0.47 -3.30
N HIS A 432 -54.46 0.68 -2.86
CA HIS A 432 -53.71 1.67 -2.07
C HIS A 432 -53.59 1.28 -0.59
N LEU A 433 -54.58 0.58 -0.03
CA LEU A 433 -54.51 0.04 1.33
C LEU A 433 -53.47 -1.10 1.43
N ALA A 434 -53.40 -1.98 0.42
CA ALA A 434 -52.38 -3.02 0.33
C ALA A 434 -50.94 -2.46 0.23
N GLU A 435 -50.79 -1.25 -0.34
CA GLU A 435 -49.52 -0.52 -0.38
C GLU A 435 -49.11 0.02 0.99
N ALA A 436 -50.04 0.66 1.70
CA ALA A 436 -49.82 1.12 3.08
C ALA A 436 -49.52 -0.02 4.06
N LEU A 437 -50.04 -1.23 3.79
CA LEU A 437 -49.78 -2.46 4.55
C LEU A 437 -48.42 -3.11 4.24
N GLY A 438 -47.87 -2.90 3.05
CA GLY A 438 -46.61 -3.50 2.59
C GLY A 438 -45.34 -2.76 3.05
N TRP A 439 -45.48 -1.65 3.76
CA TRP A 439 -44.36 -0.80 4.21
C TRP A 439 -43.92 -1.05 5.67
N MET A 440 -44.41 -2.12 6.29
CA MET A 440 -43.99 -2.51 7.64
C MET A 440 -42.86 -3.57 7.58
N PRO A 441 -41.84 -3.50 8.46
CA PRO A 441 -40.80 -4.51 8.51
C PRO A 441 -41.34 -5.83 9.08
N ASP A 442 -41.11 -6.95 8.38
CA ASP A 442 -41.20 -8.28 8.96
C ASP A 442 -40.10 -8.43 10.03
N SER A 443 -40.48 -8.91 11.21
CA SER A 443 -39.56 -9.21 12.31
C SER A 443 -38.48 -10.22 11.87
N PRO A 444 -37.19 -10.01 12.17
CA PRO A 444 -36.13 -10.87 11.67
C PRO A 444 -36.25 -12.28 12.28
N ALA A 445 -36.50 -13.27 11.43
CA ALA A 445 -36.43 -14.69 11.79
C ALA A 445 -34.95 -15.13 11.98
N PRO A 446 -34.67 -16.06 12.92
CA PRO A 446 -33.30 -16.46 13.24
C PRO A 446 -32.66 -17.30 12.12
N PRO A 447 -31.32 -17.29 11.97
CA PRO A 447 -30.63 -18.09 10.98
C PRO A 447 -30.63 -19.56 11.38
N VAL A 448 -31.06 -20.44 10.47
CA VAL A 448 -30.86 -21.90 10.57
C VAL A 448 -30.04 -22.33 9.36
N GLY A 449 -28.79 -22.70 9.61
CA GLY A 449 -27.88 -23.36 8.68
C GLY A 449 -26.88 -24.19 9.48
N PRO A 450 -26.31 -25.27 8.89
CA PRO A 450 -25.41 -26.18 9.61
C PRO A 450 -24.11 -25.47 10.04
N GLY A 451 -23.67 -25.73 11.26
CA GLY A 451 -22.72 -24.91 12.01
C GLY A 451 -21.24 -24.85 11.55
N ALA A 452 -20.49 -24.01 12.27
CA ALA A 452 -19.03 -23.84 12.37
C ALA A 452 -18.21 -23.31 11.18
N ALA A 453 -18.81 -23.02 10.01
CA ALA A 453 -18.09 -22.36 8.91
C ALA A 453 -18.25 -20.81 8.94
N ALA A 454 -17.23 -20.08 8.47
CA ALA A 454 -17.31 -18.63 8.30
C ALA A 454 -18.49 -18.25 7.37
N PRO A 455 -19.28 -17.22 7.72
CA PRO A 455 -20.54 -16.95 7.03
C PRO A 455 -20.33 -16.24 5.68
N VAL A 456 -21.30 -16.38 4.77
CA VAL A 456 -21.45 -15.50 3.60
C VAL A 456 -22.16 -14.23 4.04
N LEU A 457 -21.61 -13.07 3.74
CA LEU A 457 -22.20 -11.77 4.03
C LEU A 457 -22.94 -11.25 2.80
N VAL A 458 -24.26 -11.09 2.90
CA VAL A 458 -25.12 -10.51 1.85
C VAL A 458 -25.37 -9.04 2.16
N VAL A 459 -25.04 -8.15 1.22
CA VAL A 459 -25.23 -6.71 1.34
C VAL A 459 -26.13 -6.24 0.21
N GLU A 460 -27.32 -5.77 0.56
CA GLU A 460 -28.35 -5.41 -0.40
C GLU A 460 -29.32 -4.47 0.31
N ASP A 461 -29.64 -3.31 -0.27
CA ASP A 461 -30.50 -2.31 0.37
C ASP A 461 -31.98 -2.71 0.27
N ASN A 462 -32.37 -3.39 -0.81
CA ASN A 462 -33.71 -3.91 -1.01
C ASN A 462 -34.00 -5.10 -0.07
N ALA A 463 -34.91 -4.91 0.89
CA ALA A 463 -35.26 -5.93 1.89
C ALA A 463 -35.80 -7.24 1.28
N GLU A 464 -36.55 -7.16 0.17
CA GLU A 464 -37.09 -8.36 -0.49
C GLU A 464 -35.99 -9.16 -1.18
N LEU A 465 -35.12 -8.50 -1.94
CA LEU A 465 -34.00 -9.14 -2.63
C LEU A 465 -32.98 -9.68 -1.63
N ARG A 466 -32.67 -8.93 -0.57
CA ARG A 466 -31.84 -9.39 0.56
C ARG A 466 -32.43 -10.64 1.20
N GLY A 467 -33.73 -10.65 1.49
CA GLY A 467 -34.44 -11.80 2.04
C GLY A 467 -34.44 -13.02 1.09
N TYR A 468 -34.57 -12.79 -0.21
CA TYR A 468 -34.47 -13.84 -1.22
C TYR A 468 -33.05 -14.46 -1.28
N LEU A 469 -32.01 -13.63 -1.32
CA LEU A 469 -30.61 -14.06 -1.31
C LEU A 469 -30.27 -14.85 -0.04
N VAL A 470 -30.70 -14.38 1.13
CA VAL A 470 -30.53 -15.09 2.40
C VAL A 470 -31.17 -16.48 2.32
N ARG A 471 -32.44 -16.59 1.88
CA ARG A 471 -33.12 -17.88 1.75
C ARG A 471 -32.48 -18.81 0.72
N LEU A 472 -31.92 -18.26 -0.35
CA LEU A 472 -31.27 -19.03 -1.41
C LEU A 472 -29.93 -19.64 -0.95
N LEU A 473 -29.16 -18.89 -0.14
CA LEU A 473 -27.82 -19.28 0.31
C LEU A 473 -27.83 -20.10 1.62
N SER A 474 -28.79 -19.86 2.50
CA SER A 474 -28.90 -20.52 3.83
C SER A 474 -28.87 -22.07 3.82
N PRO A 475 -29.36 -22.78 2.78
CA PRO A 475 -29.27 -24.25 2.74
C PRO A 475 -27.84 -24.80 2.68
N GLN A 476 -26.87 -24.01 2.21
CA GLN A 476 -25.49 -24.47 1.97
C GLN A 476 -24.45 -23.71 2.82
N TRP A 477 -24.75 -22.48 3.25
CA TRP A 477 -23.83 -21.65 4.02
C TRP A 477 -24.55 -20.94 5.18
N ALA A 478 -23.82 -20.64 6.25
CA ALA A 478 -24.29 -19.67 7.23
C ALA A 478 -24.32 -18.28 6.56
N VAL A 479 -25.43 -17.56 6.68
CA VAL A 479 -25.59 -16.25 6.02
C VAL A 479 -25.77 -15.15 7.08
N ARG A 480 -25.03 -14.05 6.92
CA ARG A 480 -25.30 -12.78 7.60
C ARG A 480 -25.73 -11.76 6.55
N SER A 481 -26.54 -10.78 6.94
CA SER A 481 -27.03 -9.76 6.01
C SER A 481 -26.84 -8.36 6.56
N ALA A 482 -26.49 -7.42 5.68
CA ALA A 482 -26.41 -5.98 5.95
C ALA A 482 -27.30 -5.22 4.95
N ALA A 483 -27.80 -4.05 5.36
CA ALA A 483 -28.65 -3.20 4.52
C ALA A 483 -27.86 -2.15 3.73
N ASP A 484 -26.60 -1.90 4.08
CA ASP A 484 -25.72 -0.91 3.46
C ASP A 484 -24.24 -1.32 3.63
N GLY A 485 -23.34 -0.61 2.95
CA GLY A 485 -21.90 -0.88 2.99
C GLY A 485 -21.23 -0.59 4.33
N GLU A 486 -21.71 0.37 5.12
CA GLU A 486 -21.09 0.69 6.43
C GLU A 486 -21.33 -0.42 7.45
N ALA A 487 -22.58 -0.89 7.55
CA ALA A 487 -22.95 -2.03 8.37
C ALA A 487 -22.24 -3.31 7.89
N ALA A 488 -22.07 -3.46 6.57
CA ALA A 488 -21.33 -4.58 6.00
C ALA A 488 -19.85 -4.55 6.37
N LEU A 489 -19.20 -3.40 6.30
CA LEU A 489 -17.79 -3.23 6.66
C LEU A 489 -17.56 -3.57 8.15
N ALA A 490 -18.42 -3.07 9.04
CA ALA A 490 -18.35 -3.38 10.47
C ALA A 490 -18.51 -4.88 10.74
N LEU A 491 -19.47 -5.54 10.06
CA LEU A 491 -19.67 -6.99 10.16
C LEU A 491 -18.51 -7.79 9.55
N ALA A 492 -17.95 -7.34 8.43
CA ALA A 492 -16.83 -8.01 7.77
C ALA A 492 -15.60 -8.05 8.68
N LYS A 493 -15.29 -6.94 9.36
CA LYS A 493 -14.19 -6.87 10.34
C LYS A 493 -14.43 -7.73 11.58
N ALA A 494 -15.68 -7.82 12.06
CA ALA A 494 -16.00 -8.57 13.26
C ALA A 494 -16.00 -10.09 13.07
N VAL A 495 -16.43 -10.58 11.90
CA VAL A 495 -16.72 -12.02 11.71
C VAL A 495 -15.87 -12.67 10.62
N LYS A 496 -15.11 -11.88 9.84
CA LYS A 496 -14.29 -12.31 8.69
C LYS A 496 -15.02 -13.34 7.79
N PRO A 497 -15.96 -12.88 6.94
CA PRO A 497 -16.82 -13.76 6.17
C PRO A 497 -16.04 -14.58 5.14
N ALA A 498 -16.60 -15.74 4.77
CA ALA A 498 -16.05 -16.58 3.70
C ALA A 498 -16.22 -15.96 2.30
N LEU A 499 -17.18 -15.04 2.15
CA LEU A 499 -17.51 -14.31 0.93
C LEU A 499 -18.37 -13.10 1.28
N VAL A 500 -18.19 -11.98 0.57
CA VAL A 500 -19.14 -10.86 0.56
C VAL A 500 -19.85 -10.84 -0.79
N LEU A 501 -21.18 -10.89 -0.77
CA LEU A 501 -22.03 -10.70 -1.93
C LEU A 501 -22.73 -9.35 -1.77
N THR A 502 -22.36 -8.36 -2.58
CA THR A 502 -22.83 -6.98 -2.39
C THR A 502 -23.46 -6.41 -3.66
N ASP A 503 -24.55 -5.66 -3.52
CA ASP A 503 -25.04 -4.81 -4.59
C ASP A 503 -24.08 -3.64 -4.84
N VAL A 504 -24.02 -3.16 -6.07
CA VAL A 504 -23.25 -1.96 -6.43
C VAL A 504 -24.03 -0.71 -6.03
N GLY A 505 -25.32 -0.66 -6.33
CA GLY A 505 -26.16 0.53 -6.15
C GLY A 505 -26.78 0.64 -4.76
N MET A 506 -25.99 0.95 -3.73
CA MET A 506 -26.46 1.06 -2.35
C MET A 506 -26.24 2.46 -1.76
N PRO A 507 -27.08 2.91 -0.80
CA PRO A 507 -26.91 4.19 -0.14
C PRO A 507 -25.80 4.19 0.92
N HIS A 508 -25.35 5.39 1.32
CA HIS A 508 -24.24 5.65 2.25
C HIS A 508 -22.89 5.21 1.66
N MET A 509 -22.61 3.92 1.72
CA MET A 509 -21.42 3.30 1.14
C MET A 509 -21.89 2.33 0.05
N ASP A 510 -21.54 2.66 -1.20
CA ASP A 510 -21.83 1.82 -2.35
C ASP A 510 -20.94 0.57 -2.40
N GLY A 511 -21.27 -0.40 -3.26
CA GLY A 511 -20.56 -1.68 -3.31
C GLY A 511 -19.10 -1.57 -3.74
N LEU A 512 -18.74 -0.53 -4.51
CA LEU A 512 -17.36 -0.29 -4.94
C LEU A 512 -16.54 0.38 -3.83
N ALA A 513 -17.13 1.31 -3.09
CA ALA A 513 -16.54 1.91 -1.90
C ALA A 513 -16.31 0.86 -0.81
N LEU A 514 -17.26 -0.07 -0.62
CA LEU A 514 -17.11 -1.21 0.28
C LEU A 514 -15.96 -2.12 -0.16
N LEU A 515 -15.86 -2.43 -1.47
CA LEU A 515 -14.75 -3.20 -2.02
C LEU A 515 -13.39 -2.56 -1.70
N ASN A 516 -13.24 -1.27 -1.99
CA ASN A 516 -12.00 -0.54 -1.71
C ASN A 516 -11.66 -0.56 -0.20
N ALA A 517 -12.64 -0.26 0.66
CA ALA A 517 -12.44 -0.25 2.10
C ALA A 517 -12.04 -1.63 2.67
N LEU A 518 -12.55 -2.73 2.10
CA LEU A 518 -12.17 -4.08 2.48
C LEU A 518 -10.77 -4.45 1.99
N ARG A 519 -10.36 -3.97 0.82
CA ARG A 519 -9.02 -4.20 0.23
C ARG A 519 -7.92 -3.39 0.91
N GLU A 520 -8.24 -2.22 1.47
CA GLU A 520 -7.28 -1.38 2.21
C GLU A 520 -6.94 -1.91 3.62
N ASP A 521 -7.80 -2.75 4.20
CA ASP A 521 -7.60 -3.30 5.55
C ASP A 521 -6.90 -4.68 5.50
N PRO A 522 -5.70 -4.85 6.08
CA PRO A 522 -4.97 -6.12 6.09
C PRO A 522 -5.73 -7.31 6.68
N ALA A 523 -6.71 -7.06 7.55
CA ALA A 523 -7.52 -8.14 8.14
C ALA A 523 -8.56 -8.70 7.16
N THR A 524 -9.04 -7.87 6.21
CA THR A 524 -10.13 -8.20 5.29
C THR A 524 -9.73 -8.21 3.82
N GLN A 525 -8.51 -7.80 3.47
CA GLN A 525 -8.05 -7.67 2.08
C GLN A 525 -8.19 -8.95 1.25
N ASP A 526 -8.09 -10.13 1.88
CA ASP A 526 -8.17 -11.44 1.22
C ASP A 526 -9.59 -12.01 1.17
N VAL A 527 -10.59 -11.32 1.74
CA VAL A 527 -11.98 -11.79 1.74
C VAL A 527 -12.52 -11.71 0.32
N PRO A 528 -13.06 -12.79 -0.27
CA PRO A 528 -13.53 -12.73 -1.64
C PRO A 528 -14.84 -11.92 -1.75
N ILE A 529 -14.99 -11.18 -2.85
CA ILE A 529 -16.14 -10.28 -3.06
C ILE A 529 -16.78 -10.51 -4.44
N ILE A 530 -18.09 -10.70 -4.46
CA ILE A 530 -18.91 -10.76 -5.68
C ILE A 530 -19.82 -9.53 -5.72
N LEU A 531 -19.73 -8.76 -6.80
CA LEU A 531 -20.58 -7.60 -7.05
C LEU A 531 -21.83 -7.99 -7.84
N LEU A 532 -22.99 -7.60 -7.34
CA LEU A 532 -24.28 -7.65 -8.04
C LEU A 532 -24.56 -6.28 -8.65
N SER A 533 -24.92 -6.20 -9.94
CA SER A 533 -25.13 -4.90 -10.60
C SER A 533 -26.28 -4.93 -11.60
N ALA A 534 -26.98 -3.80 -11.76
CA ALA A 534 -28.01 -3.63 -12.78
C ALA A 534 -27.48 -3.32 -14.19
N GLN A 535 -26.17 -3.02 -14.31
CA GLN A 535 -25.58 -2.56 -15.56
C GLN A 535 -24.95 -3.74 -16.35
N ALA A 536 -25.49 -4.00 -17.55
CA ALA A 536 -24.97 -5.00 -18.48
C ALA A 536 -23.92 -4.37 -19.41
N GLY A 537 -22.79 -5.05 -19.62
CA GLY A 537 -21.75 -4.64 -20.58
C GLY A 537 -20.35 -5.10 -20.20
N ALA A 538 -19.51 -5.40 -21.19
CA ALA A 538 -18.15 -5.92 -20.97
C ALA A 538 -17.25 -4.92 -20.22
N GLU A 539 -17.42 -3.62 -20.46
CA GLU A 539 -16.63 -2.56 -19.79
C GLU A 539 -16.94 -2.46 -18.29
N ALA A 540 -18.21 -2.56 -17.90
CA ALA A 540 -18.60 -2.51 -16.48
C ALA A 540 -18.05 -3.72 -15.70
N THR A 541 -18.11 -4.91 -16.28
CA THR A 541 -17.49 -6.12 -15.72
C THR A 541 -15.97 -5.98 -15.61
N ALA A 542 -15.31 -5.47 -16.66
CA ALA A 542 -13.86 -5.28 -16.65
C ALA A 542 -13.41 -4.29 -15.57
N ASN A 543 -14.14 -3.18 -15.40
CA ASN A 543 -13.85 -2.18 -14.37
C ASN A 543 -14.02 -2.74 -12.95
N ALA A 544 -15.07 -3.52 -12.71
CA ALA A 544 -15.31 -4.17 -11.42
C ALA A 544 -14.20 -5.16 -11.04
N LEU A 545 -13.73 -5.96 -12.00
CA LEU A 545 -12.61 -6.89 -11.79
C LEU A 545 -11.28 -6.16 -11.60
N HIS A 546 -11.02 -5.08 -12.35
CA HIS A 546 -9.82 -4.24 -12.15
C HIS A 546 -9.81 -3.54 -10.79
N ALA A 547 -10.98 -3.19 -10.25
CA ALA A 547 -11.11 -2.64 -8.89
C ALA A 547 -10.85 -3.70 -7.80
N GLY A 548 -10.61 -4.96 -8.16
CA GLY A 548 -10.24 -6.03 -7.24
C GLY A 548 -11.40 -6.90 -6.75
N ALA A 549 -12.58 -6.84 -7.40
CA ALA A 549 -13.63 -7.83 -7.15
C ALA A 549 -13.22 -9.22 -7.69
N ASP A 550 -13.61 -10.28 -7.00
CA ASP A 550 -13.29 -11.65 -7.42
C ASP A 550 -14.26 -12.15 -8.50
N ASP A 551 -15.50 -11.65 -8.51
CA ASP A 551 -16.47 -11.91 -9.57
C ASP A 551 -17.53 -10.80 -9.67
N TYR A 552 -18.28 -10.82 -10.76
CA TYR A 552 -19.32 -9.84 -11.07
C TYR A 552 -20.53 -10.54 -11.71
N LEU A 553 -21.75 -10.21 -11.24
CA LEU A 553 -23.00 -10.80 -11.70
C LEU A 553 -24.07 -9.73 -12.00
N VAL A 554 -24.61 -9.79 -13.22
CA VAL A 554 -25.61 -8.83 -13.71
C VAL A 554 -27.03 -9.24 -13.28
N LYS A 555 -27.82 -8.28 -12.82
CA LYS A 555 -29.25 -8.40 -12.52
C LYS A 555 -30.06 -8.20 -13.83
N PRO A 556 -31.05 -9.05 -14.16
CA PRO A 556 -31.52 -10.21 -13.41
C PRO A 556 -30.64 -11.46 -13.62
N PHE A 557 -30.35 -12.17 -12.53
CA PHE A 557 -29.54 -13.41 -12.54
C PHE A 557 -30.38 -14.66 -12.22
N SER A 558 -29.92 -15.81 -12.69
CA SER A 558 -30.51 -17.10 -12.29
C SER A 558 -29.99 -17.57 -10.94
N SER A 559 -30.81 -18.30 -10.18
CA SER A 559 -30.40 -18.89 -8.90
C SER A 559 -29.26 -19.90 -9.05
N VAL A 560 -29.27 -20.67 -10.14
CA VAL A 560 -28.24 -21.67 -10.44
C VAL A 560 -26.88 -21.01 -10.70
N GLU A 561 -26.86 -19.93 -11.47
CA GLU A 561 -25.62 -19.18 -11.76
C GLU A 561 -25.03 -18.57 -10.49
N LEU A 562 -25.84 -17.90 -9.67
CA LEU A 562 -25.37 -17.29 -8.43
C LEU A 562 -24.74 -18.33 -7.49
N LEU A 563 -25.40 -19.48 -7.30
CA LEU A 563 -24.90 -20.56 -6.43
C LEU A 563 -23.57 -21.14 -6.94
N ALA A 564 -23.42 -21.29 -8.26
CA ALA A 564 -22.19 -21.80 -8.88
C ALA A 564 -21.02 -20.82 -8.66
N ARG A 565 -21.25 -19.51 -8.87
CA ARG A 565 -20.23 -18.47 -8.64
C ARG A 565 -19.80 -18.40 -7.19
N VAL A 566 -20.77 -18.31 -6.25
CA VAL A 566 -20.50 -18.31 -4.80
C VAL A 566 -19.64 -19.50 -4.38
N ARG A 567 -19.97 -20.71 -4.86
CA ARG A 567 -19.21 -21.92 -4.54
C ARG A 567 -17.78 -21.86 -5.07
N SER A 568 -17.61 -21.54 -6.35
CA SER A 568 -16.30 -21.47 -7.01
C SER A 568 -15.39 -20.46 -6.31
N THR A 569 -15.90 -19.28 -6.00
CA THR A 569 -15.12 -18.21 -5.37
C THR A 569 -14.69 -18.57 -3.94
N ILE A 570 -15.58 -19.19 -3.14
CA ILE A 570 -15.22 -19.68 -1.79
C ILE A 570 -14.14 -20.77 -1.86
N GLU A 571 -14.23 -21.69 -2.83
CA GLU A 571 -13.25 -22.76 -3.00
C GLU A 571 -11.87 -22.23 -3.41
N LEU A 572 -11.83 -21.29 -4.37
CA LEU A 572 -10.60 -20.62 -4.79
C LEU A 572 -9.96 -19.82 -3.64
N ALA A 573 -10.75 -19.09 -2.85
CA ALA A 573 -10.24 -18.34 -1.71
C ALA A 573 -9.63 -19.26 -0.63
N ARG A 574 -10.24 -20.42 -0.38
CA ARG A 574 -9.68 -21.43 0.54
C ARG A 574 -8.34 -21.98 0.05
N LEU A 575 -8.22 -22.29 -1.24
CA LEU A 575 -6.97 -22.78 -1.83
C LEU A 575 -5.85 -21.74 -1.73
N ARG A 576 -6.16 -20.46 -2.01
CA ARG A 576 -5.21 -19.34 -1.87
C ARG A 576 -4.75 -19.15 -0.43
N ALA A 577 -5.67 -19.13 0.53
CA ALA A 577 -5.35 -19.00 1.95
C ALA A 577 -4.43 -20.13 2.43
N HIS A 578 -4.72 -21.37 2.01
CA HIS A 578 -3.91 -22.54 2.34
C HIS A 578 -2.50 -22.50 1.73
N HIS A 579 -2.36 -21.94 0.52
CA HIS A 579 -1.06 -21.73 -0.12
C HIS A 579 -0.25 -20.66 0.61
N SER A 580 -0.86 -19.51 0.91
CA SER A 580 -0.20 -18.39 1.59
C SER A 580 0.28 -18.76 2.99
N GLU A 581 -0.53 -19.52 3.75
CA GLU A 581 -0.13 -20.01 5.08
C GLU A 581 1.15 -20.87 5.01
N ARG A 582 1.27 -21.70 3.98
CA ARG A 582 2.45 -22.57 3.79
C ARG A 582 3.70 -21.78 3.42
N GLU A 583 3.59 -20.83 2.51
CA GLU A 583 4.70 -19.94 2.15
C GLU A 583 5.16 -19.16 3.38
N ALA A 584 4.24 -18.69 4.22
CA ALA A 584 4.57 -18.00 5.47
C ALA A 584 5.29 -18.92 6.48
N VAL A 585 4.92 -20.20 6.59
CA VAL A 585 5.62 -21.18 7.44
C VAL A 585 7.05 -21.41 6.93
N GLN A 586 7.24 -21.56 5.62
CA GLN A 586 8.56 -21.72 5.01
C GLN A 586 9.43 -20.47 5.16
N ALA A 587 8.89 -19.28 4.88
CA ALA A 587 9.62 -18.03 5.00
C ALA A 587 10.10 -17.78 6.43
N ARG A 588 9.23 -17.97 7.43
CA ARG A 588 9.61 -17.86 8.85
C ARG A 588 10.72 -18.84 9.22
N PHE A 589 10.66 -20.08 8.70
CA PHE A 589 11.71 -21.06 8.95
C PHE A 589 13.06 -20.63 8.38
N ALA A 590 13.07 -20.20 7.11
CA ALA A 590 14.25 -19.69 6.44
C ALA A 590 14.89 -18.51 7.21
N THR A 591 14.07 -17.55 7.64
CA THR A 591 14.55 -16.38 8.39
C THR A 591 15.18 -16.76 9.73
N ARG A 592 14.56 -17.68 10.49
CA ARG A 592 15.14 -18.14 11.77
C ARG A 592 16.44 -18.90 11.56
N LEU A 593 16.53 -19.74 10.52
CA LEU A 593 17.74 -20.50 10.20
C LEU A 593 18.89 -19.63 9.65
N ALA A 594 18.59 -18.49 9.04
CA ALA A 594 19.59 -17.66 8.36
C ALA A 594 20.71 -17.16 9.28
N GLY A 595 20.41 -16.91 10.56
CA GLY A 595 21.38 -16.41 11.55
C GLY A 595 22.20 -17.49 12.26
N ALA A 596 21.82 -18.77 12.15
CA ALA A 596 22.45 -19.82 12.91
C ALA A 596 23.80 -20.23 12.29
N THR A 597 24.84 -20.27 13.12
CA THR A 597 26.22 -20.63 12.73
C THR A 597 26.71 -21.91 13.39
N ASP A 598 25.96 -22.41 14.38
CA ASP A 598 26.25 -23.65 15.10
C ASP A 598 25.22 -24.74 14.75
N VAL A 599 25.68 -25.99 14.68
CA VAL A 599 24.83 -27.15 14.36
C VAL A 599 23.75 -27.36 15.42
N GLY A 600 24.09 -27.18 16.71
CA GLY A 600 23.12 -27.30 17.80
C GLY A 600 22.05 -26.22 17.75
N GLU A 601 22.42 -24.99 17.39
CA GLU A 601 21.48 -23.87 17.21
C GLU A 601 20.50 -24.11 16.05
N VAL A 602 21.02 -24.51 14.89
CA VAL A 602 20.21 -24.87 13.71
C VAL A 602 19.15 -25.92 14.07
N LEU A 603 19.55 -26.95 14.82
CA LEU A 603 18.67 -28.04 15.19
C LEU A 603 17.65 -27.65 16.25
N ALA A 604 18.05 -26.86 17.26
CA ALA A 604 17.11 -26.32 18.25
C ALA A 604 15.98 -25.50 17.58
N ILE A 605 16.36 -24.62 16.64
CA ILE A 605 15.40 -23.84 15.83
C ILE A 605 14.50 -24.76 15.00
N ALA A 606 15.07 -25.80 14.40
CA ALA A 606 14.34 -26.79 13.62
C ALA A 606 13.27 -27.51 14.44
N GLY A 607 13.63 -28.08 15.60
CA GLY A 607 12.65 -28.80 16.40
C GLY A 607 11.57 -27.90 17.01
N GLU A 608 11.91 -26.66 17.40
CA GLU A 608 10.92 -25.70 17.89
C GLU A 608 9.91 -25.32 16.78
N HIS A 609 10.41 -24.98 15.59
CA HIS A 609 9.56 -24.56 14.46
C HIS A 609 8.70 -25.69 13.91
N LEU A 610 9.28 -26.89 13.76
CA LEU A 610 8.56 -28.08 13.30
C LEU A 610 7.53 -28.54 14.33
N GLY A 611 7.86 -28.49 15.63
CA GLY A 611 6.93 -28.80 16.70
C GLY A 611 5.72 -27.87 16.74
N ALA A 612 5.96 -26.55 16.62
CA ALA A 612 4.90 -25.55 16.57
C ALA A 612 4.01 -25.67 15.33
N SER A 613 4.62 -25.93 14.15
CA SER A 613 3.90 -25.96 12.88
C SER A 613 2.99 -27.19 12.72
N TRP A 614 3.36 -28.35 13.29
CA TRP A 614 2.58 -29.59 13.21
C TRP A 614 1.83 -29.97 14.50
N ARG A 615 1.92 -29.14 15.56
CA ARG A 615 1.32 -29.43 16.89
C ARG A 615 1.68 -30.83 17.39
N THR A 616 2.95 -31.21 17.24
CA THR A 616 3.44 -32.56 17.51
C THR A 616 3.67 -32.76 19.00
N SER A 617 3.61 -34.02 19.43
CA SER A 617 3.98 -34.43 20.79
C SER A 617 5.50 -34.51 20.97
N SER A 618 6.21 -34.81 19.87
CA SER A 618 7.65 -35.05 19.87
C SER A 618 8.23 -34.80 18.46
N VAL A 619 9.47 -34.28 18.42
CA VAL A 619 10.28 -34.15 17.20
C VAL A 619 11.59 -34.88 17.44
N VAL A 620 11.93 -35.81 16.54
CA VAL A 620 13.17 -36.57 16.60
C VAL A 620 14.02 -36.24 15.38
N VAL A 621 15.25 -35.79 15.61
CA VAL A 621 16.24 -35.58 14.55
C VAL A 621 17.42 -36.51 14.78
N ALA A 622 17.63 -37.44 13.86
CA ALA A 622 18.71 -38.41 13.91
C ALA A 622 19.71 -38.16 12.78
N SER A 623 21.00 -38.19 13.12
CA SER A 623 22.10 -38.13 12.15
C SER A 623 22.99 -39.37 12.30
N TRP A 624 23.46 -39.89 11.18
CA TRP A 624 24.42 -40.99 11.14
C TRP A 624 25.77 -40.46 10.67
N SER A 625 26.81 -40.70 11.47
CA SER A 625 28.18 -40.39 11.08
C SER A 625 28.67 -41.31 9.95
N ALA A 626 29.81 -40.98 9.34
CA ALA A 626 30.45 -41.81 8.31
C ALA A 626 30.70 -43.28 8.71
N THR A 627 30.79 -43.61 10.01
CA THR A 627 30.92 -44.99 10.52
C THR A 627 29.58 -45.71 10.64
N GLY A 628 28.47 -45.02 10.37
CA GLY A 628 27.11 -45.54 10.41
C GLY A 628 26.47 -45.57 11.80
N HIS A 629 27.14 -45.03 12.82
CA HIS A 629 26.58 -44.94 14.17
C HIS A 629 25.49 -43.85 14.25
N PRO A 630 24.26 -44.20 14.70
CA PRO A 630 23.19 -43.23 14.88
C PRO A 630 23.43 -42.35 16.09
N THR A 631 23.16 -41.07 15.93
CA THR A 631 23.17 -40.08 16.99
C THR A 631 21.87 -39.31 16.91
N VAL A 632 21.08 -39.31 17.99
CA VAL A 632 19.90 -38.46 18.08
C VAL A 632 20.35 -37.11 18.57
N VAL A 633 20.22 -36.11 17.70
CA VAL A 633 20.66 -34.74 18.01
C VAL A 633 19.55 -33.96 18.69
N GLN A 634 18.29 -34.34 18.46
CA GLN A 634 17.14 -33.82 19.17
C GLN A 634 16.12 -34.93 19.42
N GLY A 635 15.68 -35.07 20.67
CA GLY A 635 14.81 -36.15 21.14
C GLY A 635 15.51 -37.07 22.15
N PRO A 636 14.88 -38.20 22.54
CA PRO A 636 15.48 -39.22 23.39
C PRO A 636 16.75 -39.81 22.76
N THR A 637 17.65 -40.38 23.57
CA THR A 637 18.81 -41.11 23.04
C THR A 637 18.36 -42.24 22.10
N TRP A 638 19.22 -42.63 21.15
CA TRP A 638 18.87 -43.65 20.16
C TRP A 638 18.35 -44.95 20.81
N GLU A 639 18.94 -45.36 21.94
CA GLU A 639 18.52 -46.55 22.70
C GLU A 639 17.15 -46.39 23.38
N ALA A 640 16.78 -45.15 23.74
CA ALA A 640 15.52 -44.83 24.39
C ALA A 640 14.37 -44.62 23.39
N LEU A 641 14.64 -44.51 22.08
CA LEU A 641 13.61 -44.38 21.06
C LEU A 641 12.78 -45.67 20.92
N PRO A 642 11.44 -45.56 20.83
CA PRO A 642 10.58 -46.68 20.48
C PRO A 642 11.06 -47.42 19.21
N ALA A 643 10.90 -48.75 19.20
CA ALA A 643 11.36 -49.59 18.10
C ALA A 643 10.80 -49.14 16.73
N HIS A 644 9.53 -48.74 16.70
CA HIS A 644 8.86 -48.29 15.48
C HIS A 644 9.45 -46.99 14.92
N ILE A 645 9.93 -46.06 15.75
CA ILE A 645 10.58 -44.82 15.30
C ILE A 645 11.95 -45.14 14.71
N ARG A 646 12.72 -46.02 15.37
CA ARG A 646 14.04 -46.46 14.86
C ARG A 646 13.94 -47.17 13.52
N GLU A 647 12.91 -47.99 13.31
CA GLU A 647 12.65 -48.65 12.02
C GLU A 647 12.39 -47.62 10.91
N VAL A 648 11.52 -46.64 11.14
CA VAL A 648 11.18 -45.61 10.14
C VAL A 648 12.38 -44.72 9.83
N LEU A 649 13.15 -44.30 10.85
CA LEU A 649 14.38 -43.54 10.65
C LEU A 649 15.42 -44.35 9.85
N GLY A 650 15.53 -45.66 10.10
CA GLY A 650 16.38 -46.56 9.31
C GLY A 650 15.87 -46.79 7.88
N GLU A 651 14.56 -46.69 7.64
CA GLU A 651 13.97 -46.75 6.30
C GLU A 651 14.22 -45.46 5.52
N LEU A 652 14.03 -44.29 6.15
CA LEU A 652 14.36 -42.98 5.57
C LEU A 652 15.84 -42.94 5.16
N ARG A 653 16.75 -43.42 6.01
CA ARG A 653 18.18 -43.49 5.70
C ARG A 653 18.50 -44.29 4.42
N ARG A 654 17.75 -45.37 4.16
CA ARG A 654 18.00 -46.25 3.00
C ARG A 654 17.51 -45.66 1.67
N HIS A 655 16.75 -44.56 1.71
CA HIS A 655 16.28 -43.91 0.50
C HIS A 655 17.38 -43.05 -0.13
N VAL A 656 17.51 -43.15 -1.45
CA VAL A 656 18.41 -42.30 -2.23
C VAL A 656 17.63 -41.04 -2.65
N GLY A 657 17.99 -39.89 -2.07
CA GLY A 657 17.38 -38.59 -2.35
C GLY A 657 16.31 -38.14 -1.34
N PRO A 658 15.53 -37.08 -1.66
CA PRO A 658 14.56 -36.49 -0.75
C PRO A 658 13.30 -37.36 -0.64
N ALA A 659 13.22 -38.15 0.42
CA ALA A 659 12.11 -39.05 0.71
C ALA A 659 11.28 -38.52 1.89
N VAL A 660 9.96 -38.76 1.82
CA VAL A 660 9.03 -38.49 2.91
C VAL A 660 8.20 -39.73 3.15
N LEU A 661 8.24 -40.25 4.38
CA LEU A 661 7.46 -41.40 4.81
C LEU A 661 6.43 -40.95 5.84
N ALA A 662 5.22 -41.48 5.72
CA ALA A 662 4.16 -41.27 6.71
C ALA A 662 3.72 -42.63 7.24
N ARG A 663 3.53 -42.72 8.55
CA ARG A 663 3.02 -43.91 9.22
C ARG A 663 1.67 -43.57 9.88
N PRO A 664 0.60 -44.32 9.60
CA PRO A 664 -0.66 -44.17 10.33
C PRO A 664 -0.52 -44.71 11.77
N ALA A 665 -1.41 -44.27 12.66
CA ALA A 665 -1.49 -44.83 14.02
C ALA A 665 -1.71 -46.34 13.97
N ASP A 666 -1.11 -47.07 14.91
CA ASP A 666 -1.45 -48.46 15.14
C ASP A 666 -2.95 -48.56 15.51
N PRO A 667 -3.76 -49.39 14.82
CA PRO A 667 -5.20 -49.49 15.09
C PRO A 667 -5.55 -49.99 16.50
N LEU A 668 -4.64 -50.69 17.17
CA LEU A 668 -4.85 -51.31 18.48
C LEU A 668 -4.35 -50.44 19.63
N THR A 669 -3.21 -49.76 19.45
CA THR A 669 -2.61 -48.92 20.51
C THR A 669 -2.86 -47.43 20.31
N GLY A 670 -3.20 -46.99 19.10
CA GLY A 670 -3.34 -45.57 18.74
C GLY A 670 -2.00 -44.83 18.64
N GLU A 671 -0.87 -45.52 18.81
CA GLU A 671 0.47 -44.94 18.85
C GLU A 671 1.20 -45.05 17.50
N GLY A 672 2.25 -44.25 17.31
CA GLY A 672 3.15 -44.35 16.16
C GLY A 672 2.67 -43.66 14.89
N ALA A 673 1.63 -42.82 14.97
CA ALA A 673 1.26 -41.92 13.88
C ALA A 673 2.32 -40.83 13.72
N GLY A 674 2.78 -40.62 12.49
CA GLY A 674 3.76 -39.58 12.24
C GLY A 674 4.19 -39.46 10.79
N ILE A 675 5.05 -38.48 10.54
CA ILE A 675 5.63 -38.19 9.24
C ILE A 675 7.11 -37.89 9.43
N GLY A 676 7.96 -38.40 8.54
CA GLY A 676 9.38 -38.11 8.55
C GLY A 676 9.93 -37.88 7.16
N ALA A 677 11.05 -37.17 7.09
CA ALA A 677 11.72 -36.82 5.85
C ALA A 677 13.23 -37.00 5.97
N THR A 678 13.88 -37.31 4.85
CA THR A 678 15.34 -37.22 4.74
C THR A 678 15.75 -35.75 4.67
N VAL A 679 16.88 -35.45 5.29
CA VAL A 679 17.53 -34.13 5.28
C VAL A 679 18.88 -34.31 4.62
N GLU A 680 19.02 -33.77 3.42
CA GLU A 680 20.26 -33.88 2.67
C GLU A 680 21.32 -32.95 3.26
N VAL A 681 22.34 -33.56 3.86
CA VAL A 681 23.54 -32.87 4.35
C VAL A 681 24.74 -33.54 3.71
N VAL A 682 25.68 -32.76 3.18
CA VAL A 682 26.89 -33.33 2.55
C VAL A 682 27.71 -34.07 3.62
N GLY A 683 27.88 -35.38 3.43
CA GLY A 683 28.77 -36.22 4.25
C GLY A 683 28.11 -37.01 5.39
N ASP A 684 26.85 -36.75 5.74
CA ASP A 684 26.11 -37.51 6.76
C ASP A 684 24.67 -37.78 6.28
N ASP A 685 24.13 -38.95 6.64
CA ASP A 685 22.69 -39.19 6.51
C ASP A 685 22.00 -38.47 7.68
N THR A 686 21.00 -37.64 7.42
CA THR A 686 20.16 -37.03 8.46
C THR A 686 18.69 -37.26 8.15
N ALA A 687 17.89 -37.57 9.17
CA ALA A 687 16.46 -37.78 9.03
C ALA A 687 15.70 -37.13 10.19
N VAL A 688 14.52 -36.62 9.89
CA VAL A 688 13.62 -36.00 10.86
C VAL A 688 12.34 -36.83 10.93
N TRP A 689 11.83 -37.02 12.14
CA TRP A 689 10.56 -37.66 12.43
C TRP A 689 9.70 -36.77 13.33
N LEU A 690 8.44 -36.61 12.94
CA LEU A 690 7.42 -35.85 13.64
C LEU A 690 6.32 -36.81 14.09
N GLU A 691 6.12 -36.94 15.40
CA GLU A 691 4.98 -37.69 15.94
C GLU A 691 3.72 -36.84 15.93
N LEU A 692 2.69 -37.33 15.24
CA LEU A 692 1.42 -36.64 15.07
C LEU A 692 0.35 -37.25 15.99
N PRO A 693 -0.64 -36.46 16.43
CA PRO A 693 -1.81 -37.01 17.12
C PRO A 693 -2.51 -38.07 16.26
N ALA A 694 -3.04 -39.12 16.86
CA ALA A 694 -3.70 -40.23 16.15
C ALA A 694 -4.89 -39.78 15.25
N THR A 695 -5.47 -38.61 15.54
CA THR A 695 -6.56 -38.01 14.77
C THR A 695 -6.09 -37.22 13.54
N HIS A 696 -4.78 -37.03 13.35
CA HIS A 696 -4.23 -36.23 12.27
C HIS A 696 -3.93 -37.09 11.03
N ALA A 697 -4.71 -36.91 9.97
CA ALA A 697 -4.49 -37.59 8.70
C ALA A 697 -3.45 -36.86 7.85
N VAL A 698 -2.33 -37.52 7.53
CA VAL A 698 -1.25 -36.94 6.71
C VAL A 698 -1.70 -36.80 5.25
N THR A 699 -1.83 -35.55 4.79
CA THR A 699 -2.21 -35.23 3.40
C THR A 699 -1.03 -35.27 2.44
N SER A 700 -1.29 -35.26 1.12
CA SER A 700 -0.23 -35.11 0.11
C SER A 700 0.60 -33.85 0.33
N ALA A 701 -0.06 -32.80 0.76
CA ALA A 701 0.53 -31.49 0.80
C ALA A 701 1.25 -31.19 2.14
N ASP A 702 1.00 -31.98 3.19
CA ASP A 702 1.89 -32.05 4.36
C ASP A 702 3.24 -32.68 4.00
N ARG A 703 3.23 -33.68 3.09
CA ARG A 703 4.47 -34.29 2.60
C ARG A 703 5.32 -33.28 1.82
N ASP A 704 4.69 -32.47 0.98
CA ASP A 704 5.41 -31.45 0.20
C ASP A 704 5.98 -30.35 1.08
N LEU A 705 5.21 -29.89 2.08
CA LEU A 705 5.70 -28.89 3.04
C LEU A 705 6.89 -29.44 3.85
N LEU A 706 6.81 -30.67 4.37
CA LEU A 706 7.91 -31.26 5.13
C LEU A 706 9.16 -31.46 4.27
N ARG A 707 9.00 -31.86 2.99
CA ARG A 707 10.12 -31.98 2.05
C ARG A 707 10.83 -30.63 1.85
N ALA A 708 10.07 -29.54 1.69
CA ALA A 708 10.64 -28.21 1.52
C ALA A 708 11.37 -27.72 2.79
N LEU A 709 10.80 -27.93 3.97
CA LEU A 709 11.49 -27.60 5.23
C LEU A 709 12.73 -28.46 5.45
N GLY A 710 12.68 -29.76 5.11
CA GLY A 710 13.83 -30.66 5.17
C GLY A 710 14.99 -30.18 4.30
N ALA A 711 14.71 -29.70 3.08
CA ALA A 711 15.73 -29.12 2.21
C ALA A 711 16.38 -27.87 2.81
N GLN A 712 15.59 -26.96 3.41
CA GLN A 712 16.12 -25.76 4.06
C GLN A 712 16.96 -26.09 5.30
N LEU A 713 16.54 -27.08 6.08
CA LEU A 713 17.30 -27.57 7.20
C LEU A 713 18.65 -28.16 6.74
N GLY A 714 18.67 -28.93 5.66
CA GLY A 714 19.91 -29.50 5.11
C GLY A 714 20.92 -28.44 4.66
N LEU A 715 20.43 -27.38 4.02
CA LEU A 715 21.22 -26.20 3.64
C LEU A 715 21.80 -25.48 4.88
N ALA A 716 20.98 -25.25 5.91
CA ALA A 716 21.41 -24.59 7.13
C ALA A 716 22.47 -25.41 7.89
N LEU A 717 22.27 -26.73 8.00
CA LEU A 717 23.22 -27.65 8.62
C LEU A 717 24.56 -27.68 7.89
N SER A 718 24.53 -27.74 6.56
CA SER A 718 25.74 -27.72 5.73
C SER A 718 26.54 -26.42 5.92
N ARG A 719 25.84 -25.28 5.97
CA ARG A 719 26.46 -23.98 6.25
C ARG A 719 27.10 -23.93 7.64
N ALA A 720 26.37 -24.33 8.69
CA ALA A 720 26.87 -24.31 10.07
C ALA A 720 28.11 -25.19 10.25
N ARG A 721 28.14 -26.37 9.62
CA ARG A 721 29.32 -27.25 9.62
C ARG A 721 30.53 -26.64 8.92
N SER A 722 30.32 -26.07 7.74
CA SER A 722 31.38 -25.38 6.99
C SER A 722 32.00 -24.27 7.85
N TYR A 723 31.14 -23.51 8.53
CA TYR A 723 31.57 -22.45 9.45
C TYR A 723 32.38 -22.98 10.64
N GLN A 724 31.93 -24.05 11.32
CA GLN A 724 32.68 -24.68 12.41
C GLN A 724 34.03 -25.25 11.94
N GLN A 725 34.09 -25.85 10.75
CA GLN A 725 35.34 -26.40 10.20
C GLN A 725 36.34 -25.28 9.90
N GLN A 726 35.90 -24.19 9.28
CA GLN A 726 36.72 -23.00 9.05
C GLN A 726 37.26 -22.44 10.37
N ARG A 727 36.41 -22.34 11.40
CA ARG A 727 36.80 -21.86 12.74
C ARG A 727 37.90 -22.71 13.35
N THR A 728 37.75 -24.04 13.28
CA THR A 728 38.73 -24.98 13.86
C THR A 728 40.08 -24.87 13.16
N VAL A 729 40.08 -24.76 11.82
CA VAL A 729 41.31 -24.59 11.03
C VAL A 729 42.00 -23.26 11.35
N ALA A 730 41.26 -22.15 11.41
CA ALA A 730 41.79 -20.83 11.70
C ALA A 730 42.47 -20.76 13.09
N VAL A 731 41.79 -21.24 14.14
CA VAL A 731 42.35 -21.27 15.51
C VAL A 731 43.59 -22.15 15.61
N THR A 732 43.60 -23.28 14.90
CA THR A 732 44.75 -24.20 14.91
C THR A 732 45.96 -23.58 14.22
N LEU A 733 45.77 -22.91 13.08
CA LEU A 733 46.84 -22.20 12.37
C LEU A 733 47.39 -21.04 13.19
N GLN A 734 46.53 -20.21 13.79
CA GLN A 734 46.95 -19.07 14.59
C GLN A 734 47.83 -19.49 15.78
N ARG A 735 47.46 -20.54 16.52
CA ARG A 735 48.26 -21.09 17.63
C ARG A 735 49.60 -21.68 17.19
N SER A 736 49.73 -22.09 15.93
CA SER A 736 50.98 -22.61 15.39
C SER A 736 51.94 -21.52 14.90
N ILE A 737 51.41 -20.34 14.55
CA ILE A 737 52.18 -19.22 13.99
C ILE A 737 52.57 -18.20 15.07
N LEU A 738 51.71 -17.95 16.07
CA LEU A 738 52.05 -17.15 17.24
C LEU A 738 52.88 -18.00 18.21
N GLY A 739 54.06 -17.50 18.61
CA GLY A 739 55.05 -18.22 19.42
C GLY A 739 54.52 -18.69 20.78
N PRO A 740 55.35 -19.39 21.59
CA PRO A 740 54.90 -19.98 22.84
C PRO A 740 54.23 -18.93 23.75
N ALA A 741 53.12 -19.32 24.39
CA ALA A 741 52.31 -18.46 25.27
C ALA A 741 53.07 -17.90 26.50
N SER A 742 54.29 -18.36 26.74
CA SER A 742 55.20 -17.86 27.76
C SER A 742 56.44 -17.27 27.09
N PRO A 743 56.72 -15.95 27.26
CA PRO A 743 57.87 -15.32 26.62
C PRO A 743 59.19 -15.89 27.14
N PRO A 744 60.23 -15.97 26.29
CA PRO A 744 61.56 -16.37 26.71
C PRO A 744 62.20 -15.25 27.53
N GLY A 745 62.49 -15.51 28.81
CA GLY A 745 63.23 -14.58 29.66
C GLY A 745 62.41 -13.88 30.75
N ARG A 746 63.11 -13.31 31.74
CA ARG A 746 62.52 -12.59 32.88
C ARG A 746 62.20 -11.14 32.49
N GLY A 747 61.01 -10.67 32.87
CA GLY A 747 60.62 -9.26 32.71
C GLY A 747 59.77 -8.94 31.48
N PHE A 748 59.31 -9.95 30.72
CA PHE A 748 58.40 -9.77 29.59
C PHE A 748 56.96 -10.16 29.95
N ALA A 749 55.99 -9.40 29.44
CA ALA A 749 54.58 -9.80 29.37
C ALA A 749 54.04 -9.53 27.97
N VAL A 750 53.24 -10.45 27.44
CA VAL A 750 52.69 -10.36 26.09
C VAL A 750 51.21 -10.70 26.10
N ARG A 751 50.42 -9.98 25.29
CA ARG A 751 49.02 -10.25 25.02
C ARG A 751 48.69 -10.03 23.55
N TYR A 752 47.73 -10.81 23.07
CA TYR A 752 47.19 -10.72 21.71
C TYR A 752 45.67 -10.83 21.77
N GLU A 753 44.95 -9.81 21.28
CA GLU A 753 43.49 -9.79 21.18
C GLU A 753 43.06 -9.60 19.72
N PRO A 754 42.34 -10.57 19.11
CA PRO A 754 41.84 -10.41 17.74
C PRO A 754 40.59 -9.52 17.68
N ALA A 755 40.45 -8.76 16.58
CA ALA A 755 39.42 -7.76 16.34
C ALA A 755 37.98 -8.31 16.39
N HIS A 756 37.75 -9.51 15.84
CA HIS A 756 36.42 -10.10 15.68
C HIS A 756 36.38 -11.58 16.10
N ARG A 757 35.53 -11.91 17.09
CA ARG A 757 35.10 -13.30 17.34
C ARG A 757 33.95 -13.62 16.39
N PRO A 758 33.96 -14.76 15.66
CA PRO A 758 34.68 -15.99 16.00
C PRO A 758 35.88 -16.35 15.11
N LEU A 759 36.20 -15.58 14.06
CA LEU A 759 36.81 -16.17 12.88
C LEU A 759 37.61 -15.20 11.98
N GLU A 760 38.53 -14.43 12.52
CA GLU A 760 39.58 -13.81 11.71
C GLU A 760 40.94 -14.02 12.38
N VAL A 761 41.86 -14.68 11.67
CA VAL A 761 43.28 -14.73 12.05
C VAL A 761 43.88 -13.40 11.62
N GLY A 762 44.57 -12.74 12.54
CA GLY A 762 45.05 -11.38 12.30
C GLY A 762 46.33 -11.24 11.50
N GLY A 763 46.54 -10.01 11.02
CA GLY A 763 47.79 -9.54 10.41
C GLY A 763 48.86 -9.20 11.45
N ASP A 764 48.42 -8.81 12.65
CA ASP A 764 49.25 -8.45 13.79
C ASP A 764 50.13 -9.59 14.31
N TRP A 765 51.37 -9.26 14.65
CA TRP A 765 52.30 -10.19 15.25
C TRP A 765 53.36 -9.53 16.11
N TYR A 766 53.93 -10.36 16.97
CA TYR A 766 55.13 -10.05 17.73
C TYR A 766 56.10 -11.23 17.66
N ASP A 767 57.37 -10.93 17.92
CA ASP A 767 58.36 -11.95 18.18
C ASP A 767 59.41 -11.51 19.21
N ILE A 768 59.88 -12.47 20.01
CA ILE A 768 60.96 -12.30 20.98
C ILE A 768 62.00 -13.38 20.67
N VAL A 769 63.23 -12.95 20.43
CA VAL A 769 64.32 -13.82 19.97
C VAL A 769 65.51 -13.65 20.90
N ASP A 770 65.90 -14.72 21.59
CA ASP A 770 67.17 -14.77 22.32
C ASP A 770 68.33 -14.81 21.33
N LEU A 771 69.29 -13.89 21.46
CA LEU A 771 70.40 -13.75 20.53
C LEU A 771 71.69 -14.38 21.10
N PRO A 772 72.62 -14.82 20.23
CA PRO A 772 73.83 -15.53 20.66
C PRO A 772 74.75 -14.71 21.58
N ASP A 773 74.70 -13.39 21.47
CA ASP A 773 75.46 -12.43 22.27
C ASP A 773 74.86 -12.16 23.66
N GLY A 774 73.75 -12.84 24.00
CA GLY A 774 73.00 -12.68 25.24
C GLY A 774 72.00 -11.52 25.21
N GLY A 775 71.92 -10.77 24.11
CA GLY A 775 70.89 -9.77 23.88
C GLY A 775 69.54 -10.38 23.48
N THR A 776 68.53 -9.54 23.34
CA THR A 776 67.18 -9.95 22.94
C THR A 776 66.70 -9.12 21.76
N GLY A 777 66.31 -9.79 20.68
CA GLY A 777 65.60 -9.19 19.56
C GLY A 777 64.11 -9.08 19.86
N LEU A 778 63.54 -7.89 19.61
CA LEU A 778 62.13 -7.58 19.80
C LEU A 778 61.53 -7.11 18.49
N VAL A 779 60.39 -7.68 18.11
CA VAL A 779 59.68 -7.31 16.89
C VAL A 779 58.19 -7.21 17.16
N VAL A 780 57.58 -6.15 16.66
CA VAL A 780 56.12 -6.02 16.54
C VAL A 780 55.81 -5.51 15.13
N GLY A 781 54.78 -6.05 14.51
CA GLY A 781 54.37 -5.60 13.20
C GLY A 781 52.93 -5.94 12.87
N ASP A 782 52.44 -5.28 11.84
CA ASP A 782 51.10 -5.44 11.29
C ASP A 782 51.17 -5.58 9.76
N CYS A 783 50.49 -6.60 9.26
CA CYS A 783 50.38 -6.92 7.84
C CYS A 783 49.03 -6.43 7.30
N VAL A 784 49.06 -5.73 6.17
CA VAL A 784 47.83 -5.21 5.54
C VAL A 784 46.85 -6.33 5.17
N GLY A 785 45.63 -6.21 5.67
CA GLY A 785 44.53 -7.11 5.38
C GLY A 785 44.20 -8.04 6.57
N ARG A 786 43.24 -8.94 6.36
CA ARG A 786 42.69 -9.80 7.43
C ARG A 786 42.47 -11.23 6.98
N GLY A 787 42.40 -12.14 7.95
CA GLY A 787 42.12 -13.55 7.71
C GLY A 787 43.34 -14.36 7.25
N LEU A 788 43.08 -15.55 6.70
CA LEU A 788 44.13 -16.53 6.36
C LEU A 788 45.25 -16.00 5.44
N PRO A 789 44.99 -15.14 4.42
CA PRO A 789 46.07 -14.59 3.60
C PRO A 789 47.03 -13.68 4.37
N ALA A 790 46.50 -12.78 5.23
CA ALA A 790 47.32 -11.90 6.06
C ALA A 790 48.16 -12.70 7.06
N ALA A 791 47.56 -13.73 7.67
CA ALA A 791 48.26 -14.65 8.58
C ALA A 791 49.43 -15.40 7.89
N ALA A 792 49.27 -15.77 6.62
CA ALA A 792 50.32 -16.44 5.84
C ALA A 792 51.48 -15.49 5.50
N VAL A 793 51.20 -14.23 5.17
CA VAL A 793 52.21 -13.18 4.95
C VAL A 793 52.95 -12.89 6.26
N MET A 794 52.21 -12.70 7.35
CA MET A 794 52.74 -12.52 8.70
C MET A 794 53.70 -13.64 9.09
N GLY A 795 53.30 -14.91 8.94
CA GLY A 795 54.14 -16.05 9.30
C GLY A 795 55.46 -16.09 8.52
N GLN A 796 55.45 -15.70 7.25
CA GLN A 796 56.64 -15.60 6.41
C GLN A 796 57.55 -14.44 6.84
N LEU A 797 56.98 -13.24 7.04
CA LEU A 797 57.73 -12.06 7.47
C LEU A 797 58.36 -12.23 8.86
N ARG A 798 57.60 -12.81 9.80
CA ARG A 798 58.11 -13.17 11.12
C ARG A 798 59.29 -14.11 11.05
N SER A 799 59.15 -15.20 10.27
CA SER A 799 60.22 -16.20 10.12
C SER A 799 61.48 -15.60 9.50
N ALA A 800 61.33 -14.75 8.49
CA ALA A 800 62.44 -14.03 7.87
C ALA A 800 63.10 -13.06 8.86
N CYS A 801 62.32 -12.29 9.61
CA CYS A 801 62.84 -11.33 10.60
C CYS A 801 63.65 -12.02 11.70
N ARG A 802 63.09 -13.11 12.27
CA ARG A 802 63.78 -13.94 13.26
C ARG A 802 65.10 -14.49 12.73
N ALA A 803 65.13 -14.99 11.50
CA ALA A 803 66.35 -15.51 10.89
C ALA A 803 67.42 -14.43 10.68
N LEU A 804 67.02 -13.21 10.34
CA LEU A 804 67.93 -12.07 10.15
C LEU A 804 68.49 -11.57 11.49
N LEU A 805 67.67 -11.50 12.54
CA LEU A 805 68.10 -11.10 13.88
C LEU A 805 69.19 -12.03 14.45
N LEU A 806 69.11 -13.34 14.17
CA LEU A 806 70.11 -14.33 14.60
C LEU A 806 71.47 -14.20 13.89
N GLN A 807 71.59 -13.37 12.85
CA GLN A 807 72.84 -13.12 12.12
C GLN A 807 73.59 -11.87 12.63
N ASP A 808 73.36 -11.46 13.88
CA ASP A 808 73.97 -10.27 14.53
C ASP A 808 73.84 -8.99 13.68
N THR A 809 72.72 -8.88 12.96
CA THR A 809 72.42 -7.77 12.04
C THR A 809 71.73 -6.64 12.79
N SER A 810 72.08 -5.37 12.50
CA SER A 810 71.45 -4.22 13.19
C SER A 810 69.95 -4.10 12.84
N PRO A 811 69.08 -3.56 13.71
CA PRO A 811 67.65 -3.42 13.41
C PRO A 811 67.35 -2.71 12.09
N ALA A 812 68.11 -1.68 11.72
CA ALA A 812 67.95 -1.00 10.43
C ALA A 812 68.32 -1.91 9.25
N GLN A 813 69.36 -2.73 9.38
CA GLN A 813 69.76 -3.70 8.35
C GLN A 813 68.71 -4.81 8.21
N VAL A 814 68.14 -5.30 9.31
CA VAL A 814 67.04 -6.28 9.31
C VAL A 814 65.86 -5.74 8.49
N LEU A 815 65.39 -4.52 8.80
CA LEU A 815 64.30 -3.90 8.05
C LEU A 815 64.66 -3.63 6.58
N SER A 816 65.92 -3.33 6.27
CA SER A 816 66.39 -3.12 4.89
C SER A 816 66.34 -4.39 4.06
N VAL A 817 66.62 -5.56 4.65
CA VAL A 817 66.49 -6.85 3.96
C VAL A 817 65.01 -7.26 3.87
N LEU A 818 64.23 -7.02 4.92
CA LEU A 818 62.79 -7.29 4.93
C LEU A 818 62.03 -6.48 3.88
N ASP A 819 62.45 -5.27 3.53
CA ASP A 819 61.87 -4.49 2.44
C ASP A 819 61.82 -5.25 1.11
N GLY A 820 62.95 -5.89 0.76
CA GLY A 820 63.05 -6.69 -0.46
C GLY A 820 62.20 -7.96 -0.38
N PHE A 821 62.17 -8.58 0.80
CA PHE A 821 61.38 -9.79 1.04
C PHE A 821 59.87 -9.53 0.99
N ALA A 822 59.39 -8.48 1.67
CA ALA A 822 57.99 -8.07 1.68
C ALA A 822 57.48 -7.71 0.28
N GLY A 823 58.33 -7.09 -0.56
CA GLY A 823 57.99 -6.79 -1.95
C GLY A 823 57.79 -8.01 -2.87
N MET A 824 58.21 -9.22 -2.43
CA MET A 824 57.97 -10.47 -3.16
C MET A 824 56.70 -11.21 -2.71
N LEU A 825 56.12 -10.83 -1.57
CA LEU A 825 54.95 -11.49 -1.00
C LEU A 825 53.66 -10.80 -1.49
N GLU A 826 52.72 -11.58 -2.00
CA GLU A 826 51.37 -11.10 -2.32
C GLU A 826 50.65 -10.73 -1.02
N GLY A 827 50.40 -9.43 -0.81
CA GLY A 827 49.88 -8.89 0.46
C GLY A 827 50.93 -8.39 1.45
N GLY A 828 52.23 -8.45 1.13
CA GLY A 828 53.30 -7.92 1.99
C GLY A 828 53.53 -6.40 1.89
N LEU A 829 52.92 -5.75 0.89
CA LEU A 829 53.04 -4.30 0.67
C LEU A 829 52.45 -3.51 1.83
N CYS A 830 53.15 -2.45 2.25
CA CYS A 830 52.71 -1.53 3.29
C CYS A 830 52.58 -2.15 4.69
N THR A 831 53.22 -3.30 4.93
CA THR A 831 53.38 -3.88 6.28
C THR A 831 54.14 -2.91 7.19
N THR A 832 53.62 -2.66 8.39
CA THR A 832 54.32 -1.86 9.41
C THR A 832 55.10 -2.76 10.36
N VAL A 833 56.35 -2.40 10.69
CA VAL A 833 57.19 -3.20 11.60
C VAL A 833 58.09 -2.30 12.43
N LEU A 834 58.13 -2.54 13.74
CA LEU A 834 59.17 -2.04 14.64
C LEU A 834 60.09 -3.20 15.02
N CYS A 835 61.39 -3.04 14.74
CA CYS A 835 62.42 -4.00 15.09
C CYS A 835 63.40 -3.36 16.07
N ALA A 836 63.73 -4.06 17.15
CA ALA A 836 64.66 -3.59 18.15
C ALA A 836 65.59 -4.69 18.66
N TYR A 837 66.78 -4.28 19.07
CA TYR A 837 67.79 -5.08 19.75
C TYR A 837 67.97 -4.49 21.15
N LEU A 838 67.76 -5.32 22.16
CA LEU A 838 68.00 -5.00 23.57
C LEU A 838 69.28 -5.68 24.03
N SER A 839 70.30 -4.89 24.38
CA SER A 839 71.54 -5.42 24.90
C SER A 839 71.38 -5.93 26.34
N PRO A 840 72.26 -6.85 26.81
CA PRO A 840 72.31 -7.27 28.22
C PRO A 840 72.58 -6.11 29.20
N THR A 841 73.12 -5.00 28.71
CA THR A 841 73.47 -3.81 29.50
C THR A 841 72.33 -2.81 29.63
N GLY A 842 71.15 -3.09 29.06
CA GLY A 842 70.01 -2.18 29.08
C GLY A 842 70.05 -1.11 27.99
N THR A 843 70.77 -1.33 26.89
CA THR A 843 70.76 -0.43 25.73
C THR A 843 69.79 -0.96 24.69
N LEU A 844 68.77 -0.19 24.33
CA LEU A 844 67.82 -0.52 23.27
C LEU A 844 68.16 0.24 22.00
N THR A 845 68.44 -0.50 20.95
CA THR A 845 68.67 0.01 19.60
C THR A 845 67.48 -0.40 18.74
N TYR A 846 66.87 0.52 18.00
CA TYR A 846 65.63 0.23 17.28
C TYR A 846 65.53 0.95 15.93
N SER A 847 64.70 0.39 15.05
CA SER A 847 64.30 0.94 13.76
C SER A 847 62.81 0.69 13.55
N SER A 848 62.09 1.65 12.97
CA SER A 848 60.65 1.52 12.69
C SER A 848 60.35 1.77 11.21
N ALA A 849 59.66 0.82 10.57
CA ALA A 849 59.10 0.92 9.24
C ALA A 849 57.59 1.17 9.33
N GLY A 850 57.18 2.43 9.41
CA GLY A 850 55.78 2.86 9.39
C GLY A 850 54.95 2.53 10.64
N HIS A 851 55.56 1.90 11.64
CA HIS A 851 54.88 1.42 12.83
C HIS A 851 54.74 2.54 13.90
N PRO A 852 53.66 2.55 14.70
CA PRO A 852 53.50 3.47 15.84
C PRO A 852 54.73 3.48 16.76
N PRO A 853 55.06 4.62 17.40
CA PRO A 853 56.22 4.71 18.26
C PRO A 853 56.03 3.85 19.52
N GLY A 854 57.03 3.02 19.83
CA GLY A 854 57.11 2.34 21.13
C GLY A 854 57.16 3.35 22.28
N ILE A 855 56.72 2.95 23.46
CA ILE A 855 56.64 3.81 24.64
C ILE A 855 57.65 3.32 25.67
N LEU A 856 58.53 4.20 26.13
CA LEU A 856 59.44 3.95 27.26
C LEU A 856 59.04 4.86 28.42
N ILE A 857 58.75 4.28 29.58
CA ILE A 857 58.51 4.99 30.83
C ILE A 857 59.73 4.78 31.75
N ASP A 858 60.42 5.87 32.08
CA ASP A 858 61.53 5.83 33.06
C ASP A 858 60.99 5.64 34.50
N VAL A 859 61.87 5.34 35.45
CA VAL A 859 61.55 5.13 36.87
C VAL A 859 60.84 6.34 37.48
N ASP A 860 61.21 7.55 37.04
CA ASP A 860 60.61 8.81 37.48
C ASP A 860 59.22 9.06 36.85
N GLY A 861 58.76 8.18 35.96
CA GLY A 861 57.48 8.27 35.26
C GLY A 861 57.51 9.17 34.02
N VAL A 862 58.68 9.68 33.63
CA VAL A 862 58.84 10.49 32.42
C VAL A 862 58.72 9.60 31.18
N PRO A 863 57.78 9.89 30.26
CA PRO A 863 57.62 9.12 29.04
C PRO A 863 58.59 9.56 27.94
N THR A 864 59.09 8.60 27.18
CA THR A 864 59.86 8.80 25.94
C THR A 864 59.23 7.97 24.84
N LEU A 865 58.80 8.62 23.75
CA LEU A 865 58.32 7.95 22.55
C LEU A 865 59.52 7.56 21.66
N LEU A 866 59.49 6.35 21.12
CA LEU A 866 60.54 5.82 20.25
C LEU A 866 60.32 6.22 18.78
N ASP A 867 60.30 7.53 18.49
CA ASP A 867 59.96 8.10 17.18
C ASP A 867 61.18 8.54 16.34
N ARG A 868 62.38 8.61 16.95
CA ARG A 868 63.61 9.10 16.29
C ARG A 868 64.11 8.24 15.11
N ALA A 869 63.64 7.00 14.98
CA ALA A 869 64.03 6.07 13.92
C ALA A 869 62.86 5.63 13.03
N THR A 870 61.78 6.42 12.97
CA THR A 870 60.61 6.15 12.13
C THR A 870 60.91 6.40 10.65
N SER A 871 60.39 5.52 9.79
CA SER A 871 60.49 5.56 8.34
C SER A 871 59.19 5.05 7.69
N VAL A 872 59.12 4.97 6.36
CA VAL A 872 57.91 4.50 5.66
C VAL A 872 57.63 3.00 5.89
N PRO A 873 56.40 2.51 5.75
CA PRO A 873 56.10 1.07 5.81
C PRO A 873 56.92 0.25 4.81
N LEU A 874 57.01 -1.06 5.02
CA LEU A 874 57.75 -1.96 4.15
C LEU A 874 57.20 -1.92 2.71
N ALA A 875 58.10 -1.92 1.73
CA ALA A 875 57.79 -2.03 0.30
C ALA A 875 56.90 -0.90 -0.33
N VAL A 876 56.78 0.30 0.28
CA VAL A 876 55.93 1.40 -0.23
C VAL A 876 56.60 2.32 -1.28
N ARG A 877 57.89 2.70 -1.11
CA ARG A 877 58.83 3.25 -2.14
C ARG A 877 60.02 3.95 -1.48
N GLY A 878 61.23 3.65 -1.97
CA GLY A 878 62.47 4.41 -1.76
C GLY A 878 63.57 3.67 -0.98
N ARG A 879 64.73 3.41 -1.63
CA ARG A 879 65.96 2.89 -1.00
C ARG A 879 66.66 3.94 -0.11
N ASN A 880 65.91 4.63 0.75
CA ASN A 880 66.53 5.42 1.79
C ASN A 880 67.04 4.45 2.86
N PRO A 881 68.28 4.62 3.35
CA PRO A 881 68.78 3.78 4.43
C PRO A 881 67.83 3.86 5.63
N ARG A 882 67.42 2.70 6.14
CA ARG A 882 66.62 2.60 7.36
C ARG A 882 67.39 3.29 8.49
N ARG A 883 66.69 4.12 9.27
CA ARG A 883 67.30 4.87 10.37
C ARG A 883 67.35 3.99 11.61
N GLU A 884 68.31 4.26 12.47
CA GLU A 884 68.47 3.57 13.74
C GLU A 884 68.63 4.61 14.84
N ALA A 885 68.04 4.33 16.00
CA ALA A 885 68.19 5.16 17.19
C ALA A 885 68.45 4.27 18.40
N THR A 886 69.16 4.83 19.37
CA THR A 886 69.53 4.13 20.59
C THR A 886 69.04 4.90 21.80
N VAL A 887 68.50 4.19 22.78
CA VAL A 887 68.07 4.70 24.09
C VAL A 887 68.58 3.76 25.18
N SER A 888 68.93 4.31 26.34
CA SER A 888 69.35 3.53 27.51
C SER A 888 68.18 3.37 28.46
N LEU A 889 67.96 2.14 28.93
CA LEU A 889 66.97 1.81 29.95
C LEU A 889 67.66 1.79 31.30
N THR A 890 67.22 2.66 32.20
CA THR A 890 67.58 2.57 33.61
C THR A 890 66.89 1.34 34.23
N PRO A 891 67.48 0.71 35.26
CA PRO A 891 66.79 -0.36 35.97
C PRO A 891 65.44 0.09 36.54
N GLY A 892 64.37 -0.66 36.23
CA GLY A 892 62.99 -0.32 36.59
C GLY A 892 62.18 0.32 35.46
N SER A 893 62.84 0.83 34.41
CA SER A 893 62.20 1.36 33.20
C SER A 893 61.30 0.32 32.53
N THR A 894 60.16 0.78 32.00
CA THR A 894 59.16 -0.05 31.30
C THR A 894 59.09 0.33 29.83
N LEU A 895 59.41 -0.61 28.95
CA LEU A 895 59.27 -0.51 27.51
C LEU A 895 57.98 -1.21 27.07
N MET A 896 57.20 -0.59 26.19
CA MET A 896 56.05 -1.20 25.56
C MET A 896 56.10 -1.00 24.04
N LEU A 897 55.92 -2.10 23.31
CA LEU A 897 55.73 -2.15 21.86
C LEU A 897 54.32 -2.70 21.61
N TYR A 898 53.60 -2.12 20.66
CA TYR A 898 52.19 -2.42 20.43
C TYR A 898 51.80 -2.14 18.99
N THR A 899 50.81 -2.85 18.47
CA THR A 899 50.22 -2.56 17.14
C THR A 899 49.18 -1.44 17.23
N ASP A 900 48.87 -0.84 16.09
CA ASP A 900 47.99 0.33 16.00
C ASP A 900 46.57 0.10 16.53
N GLY A 901 46.02 -1.13 16.44
CA GLY A 901 44.71 -1.47 16.98
C GLY A 901 44.53 -1.16 18.48
N LEU A 902 45.62 -1.01 19.25
CA LEU A 902 45.54 -0.56 20.64
C LEU A 902 45.13 0.92 20.79
N VAL A 903 45.58 1.77 19.87
CA VAL A 903 45.45 3.23 19.95
C VAL A 903 44.52 3.81 18.88
N GLU A 904 44.29 3.09 17.79
CA GLU A 904 43.46 3.52 16.67
C GLU A 904 41.96 3.33 16.97
N ARG A 905 41.18 4.40 16.74
CA ARG A 905 39.73 4.41 16.94
C ARG A 905 39.06 5.26 15.87
N SER A 906 37.92 4.79 15.37
CA SER A 906 37.12 5.55 14.41
C SER A 906 36.70 6.91 14.99
N GLY A 907 37.09 7.99 14.33
CA GLY A 907 36.76 9.36 14.73
C GLY A 907 37.61 9.97 15.86
N VAL A 908 38.69 9.31 16.28
CA VAL A 908 39.65 9.84 17.26
C VAL A 908 41.05 9.91 16.64
N VAL A 909 41.81 10.96 16.96
CA VAL A 909 43.19 11.12 16.48
C VAL A 909 44.11 10.16 17.23
N ILE A 910 45.04 9.51 16.51
CA ILE A 910 45.88 8.44 17.07
C ILE A 910 46.73 8.89 18.27
N ASP A 911 47.19 10.15 18.27
CA ASP A 911 47.98 10.74 19.36
C ASP A 911 47.22 10.73 20.70
N THR A 912 45.90 10.93 20.67
CA THR A 912 45.06 10.84 21.88
C THR A 912 45.01 9.42 22.44
N GLY A 913 45.03 8.42 21.56
CA GLY A 913 45.14 7.01 21.96
C GLY A 913 46.49 6.72 22.62
N ILE A 914 47.58 7.21 22.02
CA ILE A 914 48.94 7.07 22.56
C ILE A 914 49.06 7.74 23.94
N GLU A 915 48.58 8.98 24.09
CA GLU A 915 48.59 9.70 25.37
C GLU A 915 47.83 8.96 26.47
N ALA A 916 46.71 8.33 26.15
CA ALA A 916 45.95 7.53 27.09
C ALA A 916 46.76 6.30 27.57
N VAL A 917 47.41 5.58 26.65
CA VAL A 917 48.28 4.44 26.98
C VAL A 917 49.48 4.89 27.84
N VAL A 918 50.13 6.01 27.48
CA VAL A 918 51.23 6.60 28.26
C VAL A 918 50.81 6.89 29.71
N SER A 919 49.61 7.48 29.89
CA SER A 919 49.06 7.78 31.22
C SER A 919 48.89 6.51 32.06
N VAL A 920 48.33 5.44 31.47
CA VAL A 920 48.14 4.15 32.15
C VAL A 920 49.48 3.50 32.50
N LEU A 921 50.45 3.52 31.60
CA LEU A 921 51.79 2.99 31.85
C LEU A 921 52.52 3.75 32.97
N ALA A 922 52.45 5.07 32.98
CA ALA A 922 53.07 5.90 34.01
C ALA A 922 52.42 5.72 35.39
N ALA A 923 51.09 5.60 35.44
CA ALA A 923 50.34 5.29 36.66
C ALA A 923 50.64 3.88 37.17
N GLY A 924 50.74 2.90 36.26
CA GLY A 924 51.02 1.50 36.56
C GLY A 924 52.50 1.15 36.68
N ARG A 925 53.42 2.12 36.80
CA ARG A 925 54.87 1.88 36.82
C ARG A 925 55.35 0.95 37.94
N ARG A 926 54.58 0.73 38.99
CA ARG A 926 54.90 -0.23 40.08
C ARG A 926 54.18 -1.57 39.95
N MET A 927 53.28 -1.69 38.98
CA MET A 927 52.49 -2.89 38.76
C MET A 927 53.35 -4.01 38.14
N PRO A 928 53.03 -5.27 38.45
CA PRO A 928 53.55 -6.42 37.71
C PRO A 928 53.32 -6.28 36.21
N GLU A 929 54.24 -6.78 35.38
CA GLU A 929 54.17 -6.63 33.91
C GLU A 929 52.86 -7.16 33.36
N GLU A 930 52.43 -8.33 33.82
CA GLU A 930 51.18 -8.96 33.38
C GLU A 930 49.94 -8.14 33.76
N ALA A 931 49.92 -7.59 34.99
CA ALA A 931 48.84 -6.72 35.46
C ALA A 931 48.77 -5.43 34.67
N LEU A 932 49.94 -4.88 34.34
CA LEU A 932 50.07 -3.64 33.59
C LEU A 932 49.57 -3.82 32.16
N VAL A 933 49.93 -4.92 31.48
CA VAL A 933 49.42 -5.21 30.14
C VAL A 933 47.90 -5.40 30.15
N ASP A 934 47.37 -6.16 31.12
CA ASP A 934 45.93 -6.39 31.22
C ASP A 934 45.16 -5.08 31.52
N ARG A 935 45.73 -4.18 32.32
CA ARG A 935 45.17 -2.84 32.58
C ARG A 935 45.21 -1.93 31.35
N VAL A 936 46.30 -1.97 30.58
CA VAL A 936 46.44 -1.25 29.31
C VAL A 936 45.39 -1.71 28.32
N LEU A 937 45.20 -3.03 28.17
CA LEU A 937 44.14 -3.59 27.34
C LEU A 937 42.77 -3.17 27.86
N GLY A 938 42.45 -3.36 29.14
CA GLY A 938 41.14 -2.97 29.70
C GLY A 938 40.79 -1.49 29.52
N ALA A 939 41.76 -0.58 29.68
CA ALA A 939 41.59 0.85 29.41
C ALA A 939 41.36 1.14 27.91
N ALA A 940 41.95 0.32 27.03
CA ALA A 940 41.75 0.38 25.59
C ALA A 940 40.42 -0.25 25.14
N SER A 941 39.98 -1.36 25.74
CA SER A 941 38.86 -2.23 25.34
C SER A 941 37.46 -1.68 25.65
N SER A 942 37.33 -0.56 26.39
CA SER A 942 36.00 -0.02 26.75
C SER A 942 35.20 0.55 25.56
N ARG A 943 35.76 0.61 24.34
CA ARG A 943 35.07 1.03 23.11
C ARG A 943 35.68 0.33 21.88
N ILE A 944 34.97 -0.69 21.38
CA ILE A 944 35.22 -1.53 20.18
C ILE A 944 36.26 -0.94 19.20
N GLY A 945 37.49 -1.45 19.24
CA GLY A 945 38.50 -1.28 18.20
C GLY A 945 38.20 -2.17 17.00
N SER A 946 38.51 -1.69 15.79
CA SER A 946 38.20 -2.37 14.52
C SER A 946 39.27 -3.36 14.05
N ASP A 947 40.43 -3.40 14.71
CA ASP A 947 41.61 -4.15 14.29
C ASP A 947 42.21 -5.01 15.42
N ASP A 948 43.13 -5.91 15.04
CA ASP A 948 43.81 -6.78 15.99
C ASP A 948 44.73 -5.99 16.92
N VAL A 949 45.07 -6.57 18.07
CA VAL A 949 45.92 -5.92 19.07
C VAL A 949 46.99 -6.89 19.54
N ALA A 950 48.26 -6.57 19.30
CA ALA A 950 49.41 -7.23 19.92
C ALA A 950 50.13 -6.23 20.84
N VAL A 951 50.39 -6.64 22.09
CA VAL A 951 51.12 -5.83 23.08
C VAL A 951 52.26 -6.62 23.68
N LEU A 952 53.48 -6.08 23.59
CA LEU A 952 54.69 -6.59 24.19
C LEU A 952 55.22 -5.57 25.20
N LEU A 953 55.29 -5.96 26.46
CA LEU A 953 55.81 -5.15 27.55
C LEU A 953 57.07 -5.79 28.13
N TYR A 954 58.09 -4.96 28.37
CA TYR A 954 59.35 -5.34 28.96
C TYR A 954 59.71 -4.40 30.11
N ARG A 955 60.16 -4.94 31.23
CA ARG A 955 60.74 -4.14 32.31
C ARG A 955 62.20 -4.48 32.53
N HIS A 956 63.06 -3.47 32.48
CA HIS A 956 64.49 -3.65 32.66
C HIS A 956 64.83 -3.94 34.13
N ALA A 957 65.56 -5.02 34.40
CA ALA A 957 65.97 -5.41 35.74
C ALA A 957 67.39 -4.91 36.06
N ALA A 958 67.62 -4.49 37.32
CA ALA A 958 68.98 -4.16 37.77
C ALA A 958 69.85 -5.42 37.83
N LYS A 959 71.13 -5.28 37.47
CA LYS A 959 72.12 -6.36 37.58
C LYS A 959 72.18 -6.85 39.03
N GLY A 960 71.90 -8.14 39.25
CA GLY A 960 71.89 -8.76 40.60
C GLY A 960 70.54 -8.71 41.34
N THR A 961 69.53 -8.02 40.81
CA THR A 961 68.17 -8.09 41.36
C THR A 961 67.44 -9.29 40.81
N ALA A 962 66.91 -10.10 41.70
CA ALA A 962 66.19 -11.28 41.33
C ALA A 962 64.72 -11.05 41.63
N ARG A 963 63.87 -11.22 40.61
CA ARG A 963 62.43 -10.99 40.69
C ARG A 963 61.62 -12.27 40.51
N PHE A 964 60.60 -12.41 41.33
CA PHE A 964 59.48 -13.33 41.22
C PHE A 964 58.32 -12.56 40.58
N ALA A 965 57.62 -13.17 39.63
CA ALA A 965 56.39 -12.66 39.08
C ALA A 965 55.47 -13.85 38.81
N ARG A 966 54.20 -13.74 39.19
CA ARG A 966 53.19 -14.75 38.93
C ARG A 966 51.81 -14.11 38.88
N SER A 967 50.98 -14.55 37.93
CA SER A 967 49.53 -14.32 37.95
C SER A 967 48.76 -15.63 38.07
N PHE A 968 47.55 -15.57 38.62
CA PHE A 968 46.61 -16.67 38.68
C PHE A 968 45.18 -16.16 38.89
N PRO A 969 44.13 -16.90 38.46
CA PRO A 969 42.75 -16.55 38.78
C PRO A 969 42.54 -16.42 40.28
N ALA A 970 41.68 -15.49 40.71
CA ALA A 970 41.28 -15.24 42.08
C ALA A 970 40.37 -16.37 42.62
N ASP A 971 40.91 -17.59 42.61
CA ASP A 971 40.26 -18.83 43.02
C ASP A 971 41.07 -19.46 44.17
N ALA A 972 40.36 -19.96 45.18
CA ALA A 972 40.96 -20.61 46.34
C ALA A 972 41.86 -21.82 45.96
N THR A 973 41.59 -22.48 44.83
CA THR A 973 42.37 -23.63 44.32
C THR A 973 43.78 -23.26 43.90
N GLU A 974 44.04 -22.01 43.50
CA GLU A 974 45.34 -21.52 43.03
C GLU A 974 46.28 -21.05 44.15
N LEU A 975 45.76 -20.85 45.37
CA LEU A 975 46.54 -20.35 46.52
C LEU A 975 47.66 -21.31 46.97
N ARG A 976 47.41 -22.63 46.92
CA ARG A 976 48.42 -23.63 47.29
C ARG A 976 49.57 -23.68 46.26
N PRO A 977 49.31 -23.77 44.95
CA PRO A 977 50.34 -23.61 43.93
C PRO A 977 51.14 -22.31 44.07
N ALA A 978 50.50 -21.18 44.38
CA ALA A 978 51.16 -19.88 44.56
C ALA A 978 52.17 -19.88 45.73
N ARG A 979 51.77 -20.40 46.90
CA ARG A 979 52.66 -20.51 48.08
C ARG A 979 53.91 -21.31 47.79
N LEU A 980 53.76 -22.48 47.16
CA LEU A 980 54.90 -23.37 46.86
C LEU A 980 55.90 -22.72 45.91
N ALA A 981 55.44 -21.96 44.92
CA ALA A 981 56.32 -21.28 43.97
C ALA A 981 57.09 -20.13 44.62
N LEU A 982 56.45 -19.31 45.45
CA LEU A 982 57.12 -18.22 46.17
C LEU A 982 58.16 -18.77 47.15
N GLN A 983 57.80 -19.82 47.89
CA GLN A 983 58.70 -20.50 48.82
C GLN A 983 59.93 -21.08 48.11
N ALA A 984 59.72 -21.81 47.00
CA ALA A 984 60.82 -22.37 46.21
C ALA A 984 61.72 -21.27 45.62
N TRP A 985 61.14 -20.16 45.20
CA TRP A 985 61.89 -19.04 44.64
C TRP A 985 62.76 -18.32 45.67
N LEU A 986 62.24 -18.13 46.90
CA LEU A 986 62.97 -17.54 48.02
C LEU A 986 64.09 -18.48 48.52
N ALA A 987 63.80 -19.77 48.64
CA ALA A 987 64.78 -20.77 49.07
C ALA A 987 65.96 -20.88 48.10
N ALA A 988 65.71 -20.76 46.79
CA ALA A 988 66.76 -20.74 45.76
C ALA A 988 67.69 -19.50 45.83
N ARG A 989 67.45 -18.55 46.73
CA ARG A 989 68.17 -17.29 46.88
C ARG A 989 68.80 -17.11 48.27
N GLU A 990 68.89 -18.18 49.04
CA GLU A 990 69.53 -18.21 50.36
C GLU A 990 68.93 -17.19 51.35
N VAL A 991 67.66 -16.85 51.20
CA VAL A 991 66.91 -16.07 52.20
C VAL A 991 66.70 -16.93 53.44
N ASP A 992 66.89 -16.36 54.63
CA ASP A 992 66.72 -17.07 55.90
C ASP A 992 65.33 -17.71 56.01
N GLN A 993 65.28 -18.96 56.49
CA GLN A 993 64.07 -19.78 56.55
C GLN A 993 62.94 -19.11 57.35
N ASP A 994 63.25 -18.37 58.42
CA ASP A 994 62.25 -17.64 59.21
C ASP A 994 61.64 -16.49 58.39
N VAL A 995 62.46 -15.78 57.62
CA VAL A 995 62.00 -14.73 56.70
C VAL A 995 61.14 -15.32 55.58
N VAL A 996 61.50 -16.50 55.06
CA VAL A 996 60.70 -17.21 54.04
C VAL A 996 59.31 -17.56 54.57
N GLU A 997 59.22 -18.10 55.79
CA GLU A 997 57.94 -18.48 56.40
C GLU A 997 57.05 -17.27 56.66
N ARG A 998 57.62 -16.19 57.23
CA ARG A 998 56.90 -14.92 57.43
C ARG A 998 56.42 -14.29 56.12
N ALA A 999 57.29 -14.26 55.11
CA ALA A 999 56.99 -13.71 53.79
C ALA A 999 55.86 -14.47 53.07
N VAL A 1000 55.91 -15.81 53.07
CA VAL A 1000 54.88 -16.64 52.43
C VAL A 1000 53.55 -16.55 53.17
N LEU A 1001 53.57 -16.47 54.51
CA LEU A 1001 52.35 -16.32 55.31
C LEU A 1001 51.69 -14.95 55.09
N ALA A 1002 52.48 -13.88 55.06
CA ALA A 1002 51.98 -12.54 54.76
C ALA A 1002 51.43 -12.42 53.32
N ALA A 1003 52.13 -12.99 52.34
CA ALA A 1003 51.66 -13.04 50.95
C ALA A 1003 50.38 -13.88 50.80
N ALA A 1004 50.26 -14.99 51.52
CA ALA A 1004 49.06 -15.83 51.50
C ALA A 1004 47.83 -15.11 52.05
N GLU A 1005 48.00 -14.27 53.06
CA GLU A 1005 46.91 -13.43 53.58
C GLU A 1005 46.49 -12.37 52.55
N ALA A 1006 47.44 -11.75 51.86
CA ALA A 1006 47.16 -10.82 50.77
C ALA A 1006 46.42 -11.50 49.60
N TRP A 1007 46.85 -12.70 49.17
CA TRP A 1007 46.16 -13.47 48.12
C TRP A 1007 44.75 -13.90 48.51
N THR A 1008 44.54 -14.29 49.77
CA THR A 1008 43.22 -14.69 50.28
C THR A 1008 42.27 -13.49 50.30
N ASN A 1009 42.75 -12.32 50.74
CA ASN A 1009 41.95 -11.09 50.68
C ASN A 1009 41.59 -10.71 49.23
N ALA A 1010 42.52 -10.83 48.29
CA ALA A 1010 42.24 -10.61 46.87
C ALA A 1010 41.20 -11.60 46.30
N ALA A 1011 41.28 -12.88 46.67
CA ALA A 1011 40.32 -13.91 46.26
C ALA A 1011 38.91 -13.74 46.88
N GLU A 1012 38.82 -13.29 48.14
CA GLU A 1012 37.53 -13.10 48.83
C GLU A 1012 36.82 -11.79 48.49
N HIS A 1013 37.57 -10.71 48.19
CA HIS A 1013 37.02 -9.36 48.06
C HIS A 1013 36.91 -8.82 46.63
N GLY A 1014 37.36 -9.55 45.60
CA GLY A 1014 37.20 -9.23 44.17
C GLY A 1014 35.76 -9.37 43.63
N TYR A 1015 34.76 -8.79 44.29
CA TYR A 1015 33.36 -8.89 43.85
C TYR A 1015 32.97 -7.80 42.84
N GLY A 1016 33.07 -8.17 41.56
CA GLY A 1016 32.52 -7.46 40.41
C GLY A 1016 32.49 -8.36 39.17
N LEU A 1017 31.56 -9.32 39.12
CA LEU A 1017 31.13 -10.09 37.93
C LEU A 1017 32.23 -10.57 36.95
N ASP A 1018 33.18 -11.41 37.39
CA ASP A 1018 33.61 -12.57 36.58
C ASP A 1018 34.42 -13.57 37.43
N ARG A 1019 34.29 -14.87 37.15
CA ARG A 1019 35.20 -15.91 37.72
C ARG A 1019 36.65 -15.78 37.18
N GLY A 1020 36.91 -14.75 36.36
CA GLY A 1020 38.19 -14.46 35.71
C GLY A 1020 38.98 -13.29 36.31
N CYS A 1021 38.65 -12.78 37.50
CA CYS A 1021 39.52 -11.79 38.17
C CYS A 1021 40.90 -12.41 38.43
N THR A 1022 41.98 -11.74 38.03
CA THR A 1022 43.35 -12.25 38.15
C THR A 1022 44.07 -11.58 39.32
N VAL A 1023 44.75 -12.37 40.14
CA VAL A 1023 45.67 -11.90 41.19
C VAL A 1023 47.08 -11.91 40.63
N TYR A 1024 47.79 -10.81 40.81
CA TYR A 1024 49.18 -10.64 40.36
C TYR A 1024 50.09 -10.51 41.56
N THR A 1025 51.24 -11.18 41.53
CA THR A 1025 52.23 -11.12 42.61
C THR A 1025 53.61 -10.93 42.06
N THR A 1026 54.33 -9.97 42.63
CA THR A 1026 55.75 -9.80 42.42
C THR A 1026 56.50 -9.90 43.73
N ALA A 1027 57.72 -10.42 43.70
CA ALA A 1027 58.65 -10.30 44.80
C ALA A 1027 60.05 -9.95 44.30
N THR A 1028 60.73 -9.03 44.95
CA THR A 1028 62.06 -8.55 44.57
C THR A 1028 62.99 -8.61 45.77
N VAL A 1029 64.13 -9.29 45.61
CA VAL A 1029 65.21 -9.31 46.60
C VAL A 1029 66.32 -8.38 46.11
N HIS A 1030 66.64 -7.35 46.90
CA HIS A 1030 67.73 -6.41 46.64
C HIS A 1030 68.32 -5.88 47.96
N GLU A 1031 69.65 -5.74 48.04
CA GLU A 1031 70.39 -5.11 49.15
C GLU A 1031 69.89 -5.46 50.57
N GLY A 1032 69.67 -6.75 50.86
CA GLY A 1032 69.26 -7.18 52.20
C GLY A 1032 67.75 -6.99 52.50
N THR A 1033 66.95 -6.66 51.49
CA THR A 1033 65.51 -6.40 51.61
C THR A 1033 64.71 -7.24 50.61
N LEU A 1034 63.60 -7.81 51.08
CA LEU A 1034 62.59 -8.53 50.31
C LEU A 1034 61.33 -7.66 50.24
N GLU A 1035 60.96 -7.28 49.03
CA GLU A 1035 59.68 -6.61 48.76
C GLU A 1035 58.75 -7.58 48.05
N ILE A 1036 57.49 -7.64 48.45
CA ILE A 1036 56.43 -8.41 47.81
C ILE A 1036 55.28 -7.46 47.52
N ALA A 1037 54.80 -7.42 46.28
CA ALA A 1037 53.59 -6.72 45.93
C ALA A 1037 52.54 -7.72 45.45
N VAL A 1038 51.34 -7.65 46.02
CA VAL A 1038 50.17 -8.42 45.61
C VAL A 1038 49.12 -7.43 45.12
N SER A 1039 48.72 -7.57 43.86
CA SER A 1039 47.76 -6.67 43.20
C SER A 1039 46.57 -7.44 42.67
N ASP A 1040 45.39 -6.83 42.75
CA ASP A 1040 44.17 -7.27 42.07
C ASP A 1040 43.47 -6.08 41.40
N LEU A 1041 42.67 -6.37 40.37
CA LEU A 1041 41.91 -5.37 39.59
C LEU A 1041 40.52 -5.05 40.22
N GLY A 1042 40.34 -5.34 41.53
CA GLY A 1042 39.11 -5.10 42.29
C GLY A 1042 39.27 -4.05 43.41
N GLY A 1043 38.21 -3.27 43.65
CA GLY A 1043 38.19 -2.32 44.76
C GLY A 1043 37.91 -3.02 46.11
N TRP A 1044 38.87 -3.01 47.04
CA TRP A 1044 38.60 -3.45 48.42
C TRP A 1044 37.66 -2.43 49.09
N ARG A 1045 36.47 -2.87 49.54
CA ARG A 1045 35.55 -1.99 50.27
C ARG A 1045 36.15 -1.55 51.61
N THR A 1046 35.91 -0.30 52.00
CA THR A 1046 36.21 0.20 53.35
C THR A 1046 35.51 -0.66 54.41
N PRO A 1047 36.16 -1.03 55.53
CA PRO A 1047 35.60 -2.00 56.47
C PRO A 1047 34.30 -1.50 57.11
N GLY A 1048 33.24 -2.32 57.05
CA GLY A 1048 32.06 -2.17 57.91
C GLY A 1048 32.38 -2.49 59.39
N PRO A 1049 31.42 -2.30 60.32
CA PRO A 1049 31.65 -2.44 61.76
C PRO A 1049 32.12 -3.85 62.15
N PRO A 1050 32.79 -4.03 63.30
CA PRO A 1050 33.61 -5.20 63.59
C PRO A 1050 32.74 -6.43 63.88
N SER A 1051 32.48 -7.23 62.85
CA SER A 1051 32.06 -8.63 62.99
C SER A 1051 33.18 -9.54 62.49
N ASN A 1052 34.11 -9.94 63.37
CA ASN A 1052 35.14 -10.97 63.18
C ASN A 1052 36.01 -10.99 61.89
N ARG A 1053 35.88 -10.03 60.98
CA ARG A 1053 36.65 -9.87 59.74
C ARG A 1053 37.57 -8.65 59.88
N GLY A 1054 38.89 -8.84 59.68
CA GLY A 1054 39.91 -7.79 59.85
C GLY A 1054 41.24 -8.23 60.47
N ARG A 1055 41.42 -9.51 60.81
CA ARG A 1055 42.70 -10.02 61.37
C ARG A 1055 43.83 -10.10 60.34
N GLY A 1056 43.52 -10.20 59.05
CA GLY A 1056 44.52 -10.35 57.99
C GLY A 1056 45.49 -9.19 57.87
N ILE A 1057 44.97 -7.95 57.88
CA ILE A 1057 45.83 -6.75 57.84
C ILE A 1057 46.70 -6.64 59.10
N LEU A 1058 46.18 -7.03 60.26
CA LEU A 1058 46.95 -7.06 61.51
C LEU A 1058 48.03 -8.15 61.48
N LEU A 1059 47.74 -9.30 60.86
CA LEU A 1059 48.67 -10.41 60.70
C LEU A 1059 49.80 -10.04 59.74
N MET A 1060 49.49 -9.44 58.58
CA MET A 1060 50.50 -8.92 57.65
C MET A 1060 51.39 -7.86 58.32
N LYS A 1061 50.80 -6.90 59.05
CA LYS A 1061 51.56 -5.87 59.79
C LYS A 1061 52.43 -6.43 60.93
N GLY A 1062 52.10 -7.61 61.45
CA GLY A 1062 52.90 -8.28 62.48
C GLY A 1062 54.05 -9.14 61.93
N LEU A 1063 53.96 -9.54 60.66
CA LEU A 1063 54.93 -10.44 60.02
C LEU A 1063 55.96 -9.70 59.14
N CYS A 1064 55.60 -8.50 58.65
CA CYS A 1064 56.43 -7.68 57.77
C CYS A 1064 56.93 -6.41 58.48
N ASP A 1065 58.09 -5.89 58.05
CA ASP A 1065 58.66 -4.65 58.59
C ASP A 1065 57.80 -3.44 58.20
N THR A 1066 57.30 -3.42 56.96
CA THR A 1066 56.32 -2.44 56.50
C THR A 1066 55.25 -3.10 55.65
N VAL A 1067 54.01 -2.64 55.81
CA VAL A 1067 52.86 -3.00 54.96
C VAL A 1067 52.17 -1.72 54.50
N ALA A 1068 52.12 -1.51 53.18
CA ALA A 1068 51.38 -0.41 52.57
C ALA A 1068 50.26 -0.98 51.69
N ILE A 1069 49.06 -0.41 51.79
CA ILE A 1069 47.91 -0.82 50.97
C ILE A 1069 47.49 0.40 50.17
N GLU A 1070 47.58 0.31 48.85
CA GLU A 1070 47.14 1.31 47.90
C GLU A 1070 45.85 0.82 47.24
N ALA A 1071 44.72 1.41 47.65
CA ALA A 1071 43.41 1.11 47.08
C ALA A 1071 42.99 2.24 46.12
N THR A 1072 42.59 1.87 44.91
CA THR A 1072 42.08 2.78 43.87
C THR A 1072 40.70 2.31 43.38
N GLU A 1073 39.99 3.13 42.60
CA GLU A 1073 38.72 2.71 41.97
C GLU A 1073 38.87 1.52 41.02
N GLU A 1074 40.09 1.26 40.54
CA GLU A 1074 40.41 0.22 39.54
C GLU A 1074 41.07 -1.04 40.13
N GLY A 1075 41.36 -1.09 41.43
CA GLY A 1075 42.10 -2.20 42.01
C GLY A 1075 42.78 -1.88 43.34
N THR A 1076 43.30 -2.93 43.98
CA THR A 1076 44.03 -2.82 45.26
C THR A 1076 45.41 -3.47 45.15
N THR A 1077 46.44 -2.79 45.65
CA THR A 1077 47.80 -3.33 45.76
C THR A 1077 48.27 -3.31 47.20
N VAL A 1078 48.78 -4.46 47.67
CA VAL A 1078 49.40 -4.65 48.97
C VAL A 1078 50.90 -4.79 48.78
N HIS A 1079 51.66 -3.86 49.33
CA HIS A 1079 53.12 -3.90 49.39
C HIS A 1079 53.56 -4.40 50.77
N LEU A 1080 54.40 -5.43 50.78
CA LEU A 1080 54.98 -6.06 51.97
C LEU A 1080 56.51 -5.94 51.87
N THR A 1081 57.16 -5.43 52.89
CA THR A 1081 58.63 -5.33 52.93
C THR A 1081 59.16 -6.07 54.15
N LEU A 1082 60.20 -6.86 53.96
CA LEU A 1082 60.89 -7.63 55.01
C LEU A 1082 62.41 -7.51 54.81
N SER A 1083 63.16 -7.38 55.90
CA SER A 1083 64.61 -7.47 55.90
C SER A 1083 65.01 -8.94 55.72
N THR A 1084 65.93 -9.24 54.80
CA THR A 1084 66.39 -10.61 54.52
C THR A 1084 67.41 -11.12 55.54
N THR A 1085 67.83 -10.28 56.49
CA THR A 1085 68.63 -10.64 57.66
C THR A 1085 67.79 -10.52 58.93
N ALA A 1086 67.82 -11.54 59.78
CA ALA A 1086 67.04 -11.57 61.02
C ALA A 1086 67.31 -10.33 61.91
N PRO A 1087 66.29 -9.69 62.49
CA PRO A 1087 66.51 -8.64 63.46
C PRO A 1087 67.22 -9.22 64.69
N ASN A 1088 68.34 -8.61 65.08
CA ASN A 1088 69.06 -8.94 66.29
C ASN A 1088 68.16 -8.62 67.49
N ASP A 1089 67.86 -9.63 68.30
CA ASP A 1089 66.86 -9.61 69.37
C ASP A 1089 67.38 -8.84 70.60
N GLU A 1090 67.54 -7.51 70.48
CA GLU A 1090 67.82 -6.61 71.61
C GLU A 1090 67.04 -5.29 71.43
N ALA A 1091 65.73 -5.31 71.72
CA ALA A 1091 65.01 -4.22 72.40
C ALA A 1091 63.49 -4.37 72.22
N LYS A 1092 62.82 -5.02 73.18
CA LYS A 1092 61.46 -4.72 73.65
C LYS A 1092 61.16 -5.57 74.89
N THR A 1093 61.65 -5.10 76.04
CA THR A 1093 61.01 -5.33 77.34
C THR A 1093 59.96 -4.26 77.57
#